data_AF-A0A9N8PSR1-F1
#
_entry.id   AF-A0A9N8PSR1-F1
#
_cell.length_a   1.000
_cell.length_b   1.000
_cell.length_c   1.000
_cell.angle_alpha   90.00
_cell.angle_beta   90.00
_cell.angle_gamma   90.00
#
_symmetry.space_group_name_H-M   'P 1'
#
loop_
_entity.id
_entity.type
_entity.pdbx_description
1 polymer ?
#
loop_
_entity_poly.entity_id
_entity_poly.type
_entity_poly.pdbx_seq_one_letter_code
_entity_poly.pdbx_strand_id
1 'polypeptide(L)'
;MMKLQVVVTAVTSLVSTVAASSLNPPVLPLIVRNPYLSTWLGNARDKPWTKWPMFYTGEEIGFSVLASVPETRHAYPLLGRPQDSLDENDHTSVSLTRPIDISLTGLTVYNISYPVYKGAQYDASVTNLTYQIPSLNSTSDHVEIVLSFLSPVTPSSTLRQSIPASYLSIHATGSFDVDVYIDLNGQWVSGDRGAEIVWELENAETEKLKSWVVKRKEELLFTEWSDRAEWGSLRFTGPSDVRHESGTSGILRNRFSRTGTLQNENDNHFRTIMQDEPVFAFSKSFNLAPNTTSHKKTSSDSVLFTIAHIQDPVTQYASARGLTFMRPLWKTWFPTDDNLTSFHYLDFKNSQKLAQNYSDQLAIDAYQSGSDSYVDIVALSARQTMGATSFSGTQENPLLFLKEISSNGNSQTVDVIFPAFPFFLYTQPRWLAYLLEPLIEHMLSGQYPNDYSMHDLGTHFPNLTGHADGKDEYMPVEECGDMLIMGLALVNSLTYDSGHEAQSIWSALGSDHVSQPDEDSPFALGTLQSQDEIVGLDDSWGGSTQGVKQARKWLDKSYGLWKQWTSYLVEYSLEPENQLSTDDFAGWLALHTNLALKGIVGIRAMSELATVMDKKDDAKHFRNISDTYVKRWEELAISRDGTHAKLAYDWYGSWTTLYSLYADALLCFHPSTTNGSNSQSVDDYAQVSGGKQEPILEPPTKDFIHNHIYKMQSDWYATVMQKYGLPLDSRHLYTKSDWEFQAAAVASRKTRTEILDRVSKWLNETVTDRPFTDLYDTEGEGGFPGPNFFARPVIGSHFAFLTLERACGGTAMQGLSFLDEE
;
A
#
# COMPACT_ATOMS: atom_id res chain seq x y z
N MET A 1 -24.08 14.76 -48.34
CA MET A 1 -23.54 16.04 -47.81
C MET A 1 -24.01 16.20 -46.38
N MET A 2 -23.22 15.70 -45.42
CA MET A 2 -23.43 15.94 -44.00
C MET A 2 -22.04 16.30 -43.46
N LYS A 3 -21.87 17.56 -43.04
CA LYS A 3 -20.59 18.11 -42.61
C LYS A 3 -20.23 17.50 -41.26
N LEU A 4 -19.15 16.73 -41.23
CA LEU A 4 -18.49 16.28 -40.02
C LEU A 4 -17.81 17.51 -39.38
N GLN A 5 -18.40 18.04 -38.31
CA GLN A 5 -17.72 19.03 -37.47
C GLN A 5 -16.66 18.30 -36.66
N VAL A 6 -15.40 18.54 -37.02
CA VAL A 6 -14.24 18.21 -36.19
C VAL A 6 -14.34 19.09 -34.94
N VAL A 7 -14.77 18.50 -33.83
CA VAL A 7 -14.63 19.11 -32.51
C VAL A 7 -13.17 18.90 -32.11
N VAL A 8 -12.37 19.97 -32.22
CA VAL A 8 -11.06 20.04 -31.57
C VAL A 8 -11.32 20.25 -30.09
N THR A 9 -11.39 19.17 -29.32
CA THR A 9 -11.45 19.25 -27.86
C THR A 9 -10.05 19.64 -27.39
N ALA A 10 -9.86 20.91 -27.05
CA ALA A 10 -8.71 21.33 -26.26
C ALA A 10 -8.85 20.65 -24.89
N VAL A 11 -8.09 19.56 -24.68
CA VAL A 11 -7.99 18.90 -23.38
C VAL A 11 -7.21 19.85 -22.48
N THR A 12 -7.90 20.65 -21.67
CA THR A 12 -7.29 21.23 -20.48
C THR A 12 -6.94 20.09 -19.53
N SER A 13 -5.72 19.59 -19.63
CA SER A 13 -5.13 18.63 -18.72
C SER A 13 -4.96 19.32 -17.36
N LEU A 14 -5.91 19.09 -16.45
CA LEU A 14 -5.76 19.47 -15.05
C LEU A 14 -4.60 18.66 -14.48
N VAL A 15 -3.54 19.34 -14.05
CA VAL A 15 -2.53 18.75 -13.15
C VAL A 15 -3.29 18.30 -11.90
N SER A 16 -3.08 17.06 -11.43
CA SER A 16 -3.59 16.65 -10.11
C SER A 16 -3.10 17.66 -9.07
N THR A 17 -4.02 18.44 -8.52
CA THR A 17 -3.72 19.41 -7.46
C THR A 17 -3.52 18.65 -6.16
N VAL A 18 -2.30 18.19 -5.93
CA VAL A 18 -1.90 17.60 -4.67
C VAL A 18 -1.79 18.74 -3.65
N ALA A 19 -2.38 18.58 -2.47
CA ALA A 19 -2.16 19.52 -1.37
C ALA A 19 -0.66 19.58 -1.03
N ALA A 20 -0.16 20.71 -0.57
CA ALA A 20 1.26 20.82 -0.25
C ALA A 20 1.59 19.94 0.97
N SER A 21 2.26 18.80 0.74
CA SER A 21 2.80 17.95 1.79
C SER A 21 3.78 18.72 2.67
N SER A 22 3.74 18.49 3.97
CA SER A 22 4.53 19.22 4.99
C SER A 22 5.81 18.49 5.41
N LEU A 23 5.80 17.15 5.39
CA LEU A 23 6.94 16.30 5.75
C LEU A 23 7.86 16.05 4.56
N ASN A 24 9.16 15.95 4.83
CA ASN A 24 10.22 15.69 3.86
C ASN A 24 10.84 14.29 4.05
N PRO A 25 10.12 13.20 3.73
CA PRO A 25 10.66 11.85 3.85
C PRO A 25 11.90 11.66 2.96
N PRO A 26 12.85 10.79 3.34
CA PRO A 26 14.06 10.55 2.55
C PRO A 26 13.77 9.80 1.24
N VAL A 27 12.67 9.04 1.20
CA VAL A 27 12.25 8.19 0.08
C VAL A 27 10.77 8.43 -0.22
N LEU A 28 10.43 8.59 -1.50
CA LEU A 28 9.05 8.77 -1.97
C LEU A 28 8.65 7.67 -2.97
N PRO A 29 7.40 7.16 -2.92
CA PRO A 29 6.93 6.22 -3.92
C PRO A 29 6.71 6.92 -5.26
N LEU A 30 7.24 6.36 -6.35
CA LEU A 30 6.94 6.82 -7.71
C LEU A 30 5.87 5.92 -8.34
N ILE A 31 6.20 4.66 -8.56
CA ILE A 31 5.34 3.66 -9.21
C ILE A 31 5.24 2.45 -8.28
N VAL A 32 4.17 2.38 -7.48
CA VAL A 32 3.98 1.32 -6.47
C VAL A 32 2.57 0.77 -6.58
N ARG A 33 2.44 -0.47 -7.05
CA ARG A 33 1.14 -1.13 -7.30
C ARG A 33 1.04 -2.51 -6.69
N ASN A 34 2.13 -3.26 -6.70
CA ASN A 34 2.24 -4.62 -6.19
C ASN A 34 3.73 -4.93 -5.90
N PRO A 35 4.08 -6.13 -5.39
CA PRO A 35 5.46 -6.43 -4.99
C PRO A 35 6.50 -6.26 -6.11
N TYR A 36 6.10 -6.39 -7.37
CA TYR A 36 7.04 -6.39 -8.50
C TYR A 36 7.03 -5.09 -9.32
N LEU A 37 5.97 -4.29 -9.20
CA LEU A 37 5.89 -2.93 -9.73
C LEU A 37 6.02 -1.93 -8.57
N SER A 38 7.26 -1.73 -8.11
CA SER A 38 7.60 -1.00 -6.90
C SER A 38 8.89 -0.18 -7.05
N THR A 39 8.77 0.99 -7.65
CA THR A 39 9.86 1.93 -7.95
C THR A 39 9.71 3.21 -7.13
N TRP A 40 10.82 3.66 -6.53
CA TRP A 40 10.88 4.72 -5.53
C TRP A 40 11.94 5.76 -5.87
N LEU A 41 11.72 6.99 -5.43
CA LEU A 41 12.72 8.07 -5.43
C LEU A 41 13.53 7.97 -4.13
N GLY A 42 14.67 7.30 -4.17
CA GLY A 42 15.53 7.04 -3.00
C GLY A 42 16.28 8.24 -2.43
N ASN A 43 16.18 9.41 -3.07
CA ASN A 43 16.85 10.65 -2.72
C ASN A 43 15.86 11.82 -2.72
N ALA A 44 14.69 11.64 -2.12
CA ALA A 44 13.58 12.59 -2.21
C ALA A 44 13.89 13.98 -1.60
N ARG A 45 14.87 14.07 -0.69
CA ARG A 45 15.39 15.33 -0.13
C ARG A 45 16.43 16.03 -1.01
N ASP A 46 16.94 15.34 -2.03
CA ASP A 46 17.91 15.87 -2.99
C ASP A 46 17.25 16.16 -4.35
N LYS A 47 18.06 16.57 -5.32
CA LYS A 47 17.63 16.75 -6.71
C LYS A 47 17.37 15.38 -7.36
N PRO A 48 16.22 15.14 -8.02
CA PRO A 48 15.87 13.81 -8.54
C PRO A 48 16.81 13.23 -9.61
N TRP A 49 17.72 14.04 -10.15
CA TRP A 49 18.73 13.60 -11.11
C TRP A 49 20.09 13.23 -10.50
N THR A 50 20.23 13.20 -9.17
CA THR A 50 21.50 12.87 -8.51
C THR A 50 21.66 11.38 -8.22
N LYS A 51 20.56 10.60 -8.24
CA LYS A 51 20.55 9.13 -8.11
C LYS A 51 19.56 8.54 -9.10
N TRP A 52 19.73 7.26 -9.43
CA TRP A 52 18.70 6.53 -10.15
C TRP A 52 17.50 6.26 -9.24
N PRO A 53 16.27 6.20 -9.77
CA PRO A 53 15.18 5.55 -9.07
C PRO A 53 15.58 4.14 -8.66
N MET A 54 14.99 3.63 -7.58
CA MET A 54 15.35 2.33 -7.02
C MET A 54 14.14 1.42 -6.88
N PHE A 55 14.37 0.12 -6.96
CA PHE A 55 13.44 -0.87 -6.41
C PHE A 55 13.36 -0.70 -4.88
N TYR A 56 12.32 -1.25 -4.23
CA TYR A 56 12.18 -1.09 -2.78
C TYR A 56 13.37 -1.61 -1.96
N THR A 57 14.15 -2.57 -2.51
CA THR A 57 15.38 -3.10 -1.88
C THR A 57 16.54 -2.11 -1.87
N GLY A 58 16.43 -1.00 -2.62
CA GLY A 58 17.47 0.00 -2.80
C GLY A 58 18.34 -0.21 -4.03
N GLU A 59 18.14 -1.29 -4.78
CA GLU A 59 18.84 -1.49 -6.05
C GLU A 59 18.33 -0.51 -7.11
N GLU A 60 19.25 0.21 -7.75
CA GLU A 60 18.95 1.19 -8.79
C GLU A 60 18.37 0.52 -10.04
N ILE A 61 17.32 1.14 -10.60
CA ILE A 61 16.64 0.73 -11.84
C ILE A 61 16.83 1.80 -12.90
N GLY A 62 17.11 1.39 -14.14
CA GLY A 62 17.15 2.28 -15.29
C GLY A 62 15.79 2.89 -15.57
N PHE A 63 15.62 4.13 -15.14
CA PHE A 63 14.49 4.98 -15.41
C PHE A 63 14.98 6.43 -15.46
N SER A 64 15.00 7.02 -16.66
CA SER A 64 15.45 8.41 -16.84
C SER A 64 14.44 9.29 -17.55
N VAL A 65 14.50 10.58 -17.24
CA VAL A 65 13.80 11.64 -17.96
C VAL A 65 14.78 12.78 -18.25
N LEU A 66 14.85 13.20 -19.52
CA LEU A 66 15.68 14.30 -20.00
C LEU A 66 14.79 15.33 -20.73
N ALA A 67 15.01 16.61 -20.50
CA ALA A 67 14.46 17.67 -21.33
C ALA A 67 15.54 18.28 -22.22
N SER A 68 15.17 18.78 -23.38
CA SER A 68 16.04 19.55 -24.28
C SER A 68 15.33 20.83 -24.71
N VAL A 69 16.04 21.95 -24.69
CA VAL A 69 15.55 23.23 -25.21
C VAL A 69 16.14 23.44 -26.61
N PRO A 70 15.34 23.29 -27.69
CA PRO A 70 15.87 23.26 -29.06
C PRO A 70 16.60 24.54 -29.47
N GLU A 71 16.10 25.70 -29.02
CA GLU A 71 16.67 27.01 -29.34
C GLU A 71 18.10 27.15 -28.81
N THR A 72 18.35 26.64 -27.61
CA THR A 72 19.62 26.83 -26.89
C THR A 72 20.52 25.60 -26.94
N ARG A 73 19.99 24.46 -27.38
CA ARG A 73 20.65 23.14 -27.34
C ARG A 73 21.18 22.77 -25.96
N HIS A 74 20.40 23.05 -24.93
CA HIS A 74 20.70 22.62 -23.58
C HIS A 74 19.87 21.40 -23.20
N ALA A 75 20.53 20.36 -22.71
CA ALA A 75 19.92 19.18 -22.13
C ALA A 75 19.84 19.32 -20.60
N TYR A 76 18.69 18.97 -20.04
CA TYR A 76 18.36 19.09 -18.62
C TYR A 76 17.92 17.73 -18.07
N PRO A 77 18.69 17.08 -17.18
CA PRO A 77 18.24 15.87 -16.53
C PRO A 77 17.16 16.21 -15.50
N LEU A 78 16.05 15.49 -15.57
CA LEU A 78 14.89 15.69 -14.69
C LEU A 78 14.77 14.56 -13.65
N LEU A 79 15.00 13.32 -14.06
CA LEU A 79 14.93 12.13 -13.20
C LEU A 79 16.01 11.12 -13.59
N GLY A 80 16.60 10.45 -12.59
CA GLY A 80 17.64 9.45 -12.81
C GLY A 80 18.99 10.08 -13.17
N ARG A 81 19.92 9.32 -13.75
CA ARG A 81 21.23 9.87 -14.13
C ARG A 81 21.51 9.79 -15.63
N PRO A 82 20.61 10.26 -16.52
CA PRO A 82 20.84 10.19 -17.96
C PRO A 82 22.08 10.99 -18.41
N GLN A 83 22.49 12.02 -17.64
CA GLN A 83 23.69 12.79 -17.90
C GLN A 83 24.99 11.98 -17.83
N ASP A 84 25.02 10.86 -17.09
CA ASP A 84 26.20 10.00 -16.99
C ASP A 84 26.55 9.34 -18.33
N SER A 85 25.57 9.26 -19.25
CA SER A 85 25.75 8.71 -20.60
C SER A 85 26.01 9.79 -21.65
N LEU A 86 26.11 11.07 -21.27
CA LEU A 86 26.33 12.20 -22.16
C LEU A 86 27.80 12.62 -22.12
N ASP A 87 28.39 12.88 -23.29
CA ASP A 87 29.80 13.27 -23.35
C ASP A 87 29.99 14.76 -22.97
N GLU A 88 30.52 15.03 -21.77
CA GLU A 88 30.86 16.40 -21.33
C GLU A 88 32.10 16.98 -22.05
N ASN A 89 32.98 16.11 -22.60
CA ASN A 89 34.33 16.46 -23.04
C ASN A 89 34.67 16.04 -24.48
N ASP A 90 33.70 15.88 -25.40
CA ASP A 90 34.04 15.58 -26.80
C ASP A 90 34.59 16.82 -27.55
N HIS A 91 35.80 17.21 -27.15
CA HIS A 91 36.65 18.19 -27.81
C HIS A 91 37.82 17.52 -28.57
N THR A 92 37.89 16.19 -28.68
CA THR A 92 39.06 15.53 -29.28
C THR A 92 38.75 14.29 -30.15
N SER A 93 38.81 14.53 -31.46
CA SER A 93 39.34 13.65 -32.51
C SER A 93 38.99 12.16 -32.48
N VAL A 94 37.94 11.79 -33.21
CA VAL A 94 37.80 10.44 -33.78
C VAL A 94 38.96 10.20 -34.76
N SER A 95 39.87 9.29 -34.43
CA SER A 95 40.82 8.72 -35.40
C SER A 95 40.06 7.75 -36.31
N LEU A 96 39.59 8.27 -37.45
CA LEU A 96 38.92 7.51 -38.49
C LEU A 96 39.94 6.71 -39.31
N THR A 97 39.89 5.38 -39.24
CA THR A 97 40.58 4.50 -40.21
C THR A 97 39.70 4.13 -41.42
N ARG A 98 38.59 4.84 -41.67
CA ARG A 98 37.82 4.71 -42.92
C ARG A 98 37.27 6.05 -43.42
N PRO A 99 37.37 6.35 -44.72
CA PRO A 99 36.89 7.61 -45.27
C PRO A 99 35.37 7.54 -45.45
N ILE A 100 34.63 8.28 -44.62
CA ILE A 100 33.26 8.70 -44.89
C ILE A 100 33.29 10.22 -45.05
N ASP A 101 32.47 10.68 -45.99
CA ASP A 101 32.36 12.05 -46.51
C ASP A 101 32.36 13.14 -45.41
N ILE A 102 33.14 14.19 -45.65
CA ILE A 102 33.57 15.19 -44.69
C ILE A 102 32.61 16.38 -44.74
N SER A 103 31.75 16.55 -43.72
CA SER A 103 31.20 17.88 -43.40
C SER A 103 30.65 18.12 -41.98
N LEU A 104 30.92 17.29 -40.96
CA LEU A 104 30.35 17.48 -39.60
C LEU A 104 31.25 17.05 -38.43
N THR A 105 32.56 17.31 -38.48
CA THR A 105 33.47 17.04 -37.35
C THR A 105 33.91 18.34 -36.68
N GLY A 106 33.46 18.63 -35.44
CA GLY A 106 34.12 19.63 -34.58
C GLY A 106 33.29 20.56 -33.69
N LEU A 107 32.10 20.20 -33.18
CA LEU A 107 31.38 20.99 -32.17
C LEU A 107 30.72 20.07 -31.15
N THR A 108 30.90 20.34 -29.85
CA THR A 108 29.96 19.87 -28.82
C THR A 108 28.58 20.38 -29.20
N VAL A 109 27.65 19.49 -29.58
CA VAL A 109 26.41 19.89 -30.26
C VAL A 109 25.31 20.31 -29.27
N TYR A 110 25.50 20.04 -27.98
CA TYR A 110 24.60 20.44 -26.90
C TYR A 110 25.40 20.74 -25.62
N ASN A 111 24.80 21.49 -24.69
CA ASN A 111 25.33 21.74 -23.35
C ASN A 111 24.48 21.00 -22.31
N ILE A 112 25.10 20.51 -21.25
CA ILE A 112 24.36 19.96 -20.10
C ILE A 112 24.11 21.10 -19.11
N SER A 113 22.88 21.24 -18.65
CA SER A 113 22.48 22.20 -17.62
C SER A 113 21.48 21.60 -16.68
N TYR A 114 21.28 22.25 -15.53
CA TYR A 114 20.45 21.71 -14.46
C TYR A 114 19.24 22.62 -14.22
N PRO A 115 18.02 22.07 -14.15
CA PRO A 115 16.84 22.88 -13.88
C PRO A 115 16.84 23.34 -12.41
N VAL A 116 15.99 24.33 -12.12
CA VAL A 116 15.66 24.67 -10.73
C VAL A 116 14.59 23.68 -10.26
N TYR A 117 14.97 22.73 -9.40
CA TYR A 117 14.03 21.83 -8.75
C TYR A 117 13.25 22.57 -7.65
N LYS A 118 11.92 22.51 -7.71
CA LYS A 118 11.02 23.18 -6.76
C LYS A 118 10.61 22.29 -5.59
N GLY A 119 10.94 21.01 -5.61
CA GLY A 119 10.58 20.04 -4.59
C GLY A 119 9.55 19.03 -5.10
N ALA A 120 9.25 18.07 -4.24
CA ALA A 120 8.22 17.08 -4.45
C ALA A 120 6.96 17.45 -3.65
N GLN A 121 5.79 17.07 -4.17
CA GLN A 121 4.52 17.04 -3.44
C GLN A 121 3.93 15.65 -3.57
N TYR A 122 3.29 15.14 -2.53
CA TYR A 122 2.71 13.81 -2.56
C TYR A 122 1.40 13.71 -1.78
N ASP A 123 0.57 12.76 -2.20
CA ASP A 123 -0.57 12.26 -1.44
C ASP A 123 -0.60 10.71 -1.48
N ALA A 124 -1.72 10.13 -1.06
CA ALA A 124 -1.94 8.69 -0.98
C ALA A 124 -1.89 7.96 -2.33
N SER A 125 -1.87 8.65 -3.47
CA SER A 125 -1.82 8.06 -4.82
C SER A 125 -0.83 8.75 -5.75
N VAL A 126 -0.51 10.03 -5.53
CA VAL A 126 0.26 10.86 -6.45
C VAL A 126 1.60 11.29 -5.83
N THR A 127 2.64 11.36 -6.66
CA THR A 127 3.86 12.11 -6.38
C THR A 127 4.18 13.01 -7.56
N ASN A 128 4.29 14.32 -7.32
CA ASN A 128 4.63 15.33 -8.30
C ASN A 128 6.06 15.83 -8.06
N LEU A 129 6.87 15.86 -9.12
CA LEU A 129 8.19 16.49 -9.12
C LEU A 129 8.16 17.72 -10.02
N THR A 130 8.44 18.90 -9.46
CA THR A 130 8.29 20.18 -10.18
C THR A 130 9.64 20.83 -10.47
N TYR A 131 9.81 21.31 -11.70
CA TYR A 131 11.06 21.86 -12.23
C TYR A 131 10.80 23.17 -12.96
N GLN A 132 11.75 24.11 -12.90
CA GLN A 132 11.77 25.29 -13.76
C GLN A 132 13.04 25.32 -14.61
N ILE A 133 12.85 25.40 -15.92
CA ILE A 133 13.91 25.60 -16.91
C ILE A 133 13.91 27.08 -17.32
N PRO A 134 14.96 27.86 -16.99
CA PRO A 134 15.02 29.27 -17.34
C PRO A 134 15.28 29.47 -18.83
N SER A 135 14.71 30.53 -19.41
CA SER A 135 15.12 31.01 -20.73
C SER A 135 16.53 31.61 -20.65
N LEU A 136 17.39 31.29 -21.61
CA LEU A 136 18.71 31.94 -21.71
C LEU A 136 18.62 33.39 -22.22
N ASN A 137 17.50 33.76 -22.84
CA ASN A 137 17.30 35.08 -23.43
C ASN A 137 16.58 36.06 -22.49
N SER A 138 16.01 35.59 -21.38
CA SER A 138 15.26 36.41 -20.42
C SER A 138 15.33 35.82 -19.02
N THR A 139 15.70 36.64 -18.04
CA THR A 139 15.75 36.25 -16.62
C THR A 139 14.37 36.10 -15.98
N SER A 140 13.30 36.49 -16.68
CA SER A 140 11.91 36.45 -16.18
C SER A 140 11.07 35.34 -16.79
N ASP A 141 11.61 34.63 -17.78
CA ASP A 141 10.87 33.68 -18.60
C ASP A 141 11.37 32.26 -18.35
N HIS A 142 10.44 31.31 -18.20
CA HIS A 142 10.75 29.93 -17.86
C HIS A 142 9.68 28.97 -18.38
N VAL A 143 10.07 27.72 -18.56
CA VAL A 143 9.14 26.60 -18.70
C VAL A 143 9.13 25.85 -17.38
N GLU A 144 7.94 25.68 -16.81
CA GLU A 144 7.69 24.77 -15.72
C GLU A 144 7.37 23.38 -16.27
N ILE A 145 8.05 22.36 -15.73
CA ILE A 145 7.78 20.95 -16.04
C ILE A 145 7.35 20.28 -14.74
N VAL A 146 6.26 19.51 -14.79
CA VAL A 146 5.81 18.65 -13.70
C VAL A 146 5.80 17.21 -14.18
N LEU A 147 6.56 16.34 -13.50
CA LEU A 147 6.45 14.89 -13.63
C LEU A 147 5.48 14.40 -12.55
N SER A 148 4.29 13.96 -12.96
CA SER A 148 3.23 13.49 -12.05
C SER A 148 3.11 11.97 -12.15
N PHE A 149 3.44 11.29 -11.07
CA PHE A 149 3.36 9.83 -10.93
C PHE A 149 2.07 9.49 -10.20
N LEU A 150 1.15 8.80 -10.86
CA LEU A 150 -0.10 8.34 -10.26
C LEU A 150 -0.09 6.81 -10.15
N SER A 151 -0.07 6.32 -8.92
CA SER A 151 -0.31 4.91 -8.58
C SER A 151 -1.63 4.83 -7.80
N PRO A 152 -2.76 4.63 -8.49
CA PRO A 152 -4.08 4.93 -7.95
C PRO A 152 -4.50 3.96 -6.83
N VAL A 153 -4.90 4.49 -5.67
CA VAL A 153 -5.60 3.72 -4.63
C VAL A 153 -7.11 3.93 -4.80
N THR A 154 -7.83 2.88 -5.18
CA THR A 154 -9.23 2.96 -5.61
C THR A 154 -10.12 1.99 -4.83
N PRO A 155 -10.49 2.30 -3.58
CA PRO A 155 -11.28 1.40 -2.74
C PRO A 155 -12.69 1.11 -3.25
N SER A 156 -13.25 1.99 -4.08
CA SER A 156 -14.57 1.82 -4.69
C SER A 156 -14.55 1.00 -5.98
N SER A 157 -13.39 0.52 -6.44
CA SER A 157 -13.26 -0.26 -7.67
C SER A 157 -12.14 -1.29 -7.53
N THR A 158 -12.50 -2.50 -7.08
CA THR A 158 -11.57 -3.65 -7.02
C THR A 158 -11.04 -3.99 -8.41
N LEU A 159 -11.84 -3.79 -9.47
CA LEU A 159 -11.39 -3.92 -10.86
C LEU A 159 -10.14 -3.07 -11.11
N ARG A 160 -10.19 -1.75 -10.84
CA ARG A 160 -9.07 -0.85 -11.09
C ARG A 160 -7.91 -1.12 -10.15
N GLN A 161 -8.21 -1.40 -8.88
CA GLN A 161 -7.18 -1.73 -7.91
C GLN A 161 -6.37 -2.97 -8.32
N SER A 162 -7.01 -3.95 -8.98
CA SER A 162 -6.34 -5.19 -9.43
C SER A 162 -5.38 -5.02 -10.62
N ILE A 163 -5.38 -3.86 -11.30
CA ILE A 163 -4.54 -3.62 -12.48
C ILE A 163 -3.10 -3.31 -12.03
N PRO A 164 -2.08 -4.09 -12.46
CA PRO A 164 -0.68 -3.90 -12.08
C PRO A 164 0.00 -2.84 -12.96
N ALA A 165 -0.55 -1.63 -12.97
CA ALA A 165 -0.07 -0.53 -13.80
C ALA A 165 -0.23 0.85 -13.09
N SER A 166 0.68 1.76 -13.43
CA SER A 166 0.68 3.16 -12.98
C SER A 166 0.80 4.12 -14.16
N TYR A 167 0.49 5.39 -13.90
CA TYR A 167 0.57 6.47 -14.87
C TYR A 167 1.74 7.40 -14.58
N LEU A 168 2.32 7.96 -15.64
CA LEU A 168 3.19 9.12 -15.60
C LEU A 168 2.64 10.17 -16.57
N SER A 169 2.17 11.30 -16.06
CA SER A 169 1.87 12.46 -16.89
C SER A 169 2.96 13.51 -16.78
N ILE A 170 3.36 14.06 -17.92
CA ILE A 170 4.35 15.13 -18.01
C ILE A 170 3.60 16.38 -18.48
N HIS A 171 3.61 17.42 -17.65
CA HIS A 171 2.98 18.70 -17.96
C HIS A 171 4.08 19.74 -18.19
N ALA A 172 3.98 20.48 -19.29
CA ALA A 172 4.89 21.59 -19.59
C ALA A 172 4.08 22.87 -19.78
N THR A 173 4.42 23.91 -19.02
CA THR A 173 3.79 25.24 -19.10
C THR A 173 4.85 26.32 -19.24
N GLY A 174 4.75 27.16 -20.26
CA GLY A 174 5.73 28.21 -20.51
C GLY A 174 5.52 28.93 -21.82
N SER A 175 6.60 29.48 -22.37
CA SER A 175 6.57 30.43 -23.50
C SER A 175 7.55 30.08 -24.62
N PHE A 176 8.33 29.02 -24.46
CA PHE A 176 9.28 28.52 -25.45
C PHE A 176 9.22 26.99 -25.50
N ASP A 177 9.61 26.44 -26.64
CA ASP A 177 9.47 25.01 -26.91
C ASP A 177 10.45 24.18 -26.07
N VAL A 178 9.99 23.01 -25.64
CA VAL A 178 10.81 22.02 -24.94
C VAL A 178 10.51 20.63 -25.48
N ASP A 179 11.54 19.82 -25.67
CA ASP A 179 11.41 18.40 -25.98
C ASP A 179 11.68 17.59 -24.72
N VAL A 180 10.90 16.53 -24.48
CA VAL A 180 11.13 15.60 -23.36
C VAL A 180 11.34 14.19 -23.89
N TYR A 181 12.32 13.52 -23.31
CA TYR A 181 12.70 12.13 -23.53
C TYR A 181 12.55 11.35 -22.23
N ILE A 182 12.07 10.12 -22.36
CA ILE A 182 11.93 9.17 -21.26
C ILE A 182 12.41 7.80 -21.74
N ASP A 183 13.18 7.10 -20.91
CA ASP A 183 13.56 5.71 -21.15
C ASP A 183 13.47 4.83 -19.91
N LEU A 184 13.20 3.55 -20.17
CA LEU A 184 13.29 2.44 -19.23
C LEU A 184 14.27 1.39 -19.79
N ASN A 185 14.95 0.64 -18.92
CA ASN A 185 15.83 -0.46 -19.34
C ASN A 185 15.27 -1.84 -18.94
N GLY A 186 16.05 -2.90 -19.19
CA GLY A 186 15.65 -4.27 -18.88
C GLY A 186 15.55 -4.64 -17.39
N GLN A 187 16.00 -3.80 -16.45
CA GLN A 187 15.95 -4.13 -15.01
C GLN A 187 14.52 -4.17 -14.43
N TRP A 188 13.53 -3.71 -15.20
CA TRP A 188 12.11 -3.77 -14.84
C TRP A 188 11.50 -5.17 -14.97
N VAL A 189 12.16 -6.10 -15.67
CA VAL A 189 11.64 -7.46 -15.93
C VAL A 189 12.42 -8.57 -15.24
N SER A 190 13.52 -8.23 -14.57
CA SER A 190 14.36 -9.20 -13.89
C SER A 190 15.30 -8.55 -12.89
N GLY A 191 15.60 -9.28 -11.82
CA GLY A 191 16.67 -8.94 -10.92
C GLY A 191 18.07 -9.27 -11.42
N ASP A 192 18.21 -10.32 -12.22
CA ASP A 192 19.47 -10.73 -12.79
C ASP A 192 19.87 -9.80 -13.95
N ARG A 193 20.83 -8.92 -13.68
CA ARG A 193 21.42 -7.99 -14.66
C ARG A 193 22.05 -8.70 -15.87
N GLY A 194 22.32 -10.01 -15.79
CA GLY A 194 22.82 -10.85 -16.86
C GLY A 194 21.73 -11.54 -17.69
N ALA A 195 20.45 -11.42 -17.32
CA ALA A 195 19.36 -12.10 -18.02
C ALA A 195 19.23 -11.61 -19.48
N GLU A 196 19.07 -12.54 -20.42
CA GLU A 196 18.70 -12.22 -21.80
C GLU A 196 17.24 -11.75 -21.84
N ILE A 197 17.00 -10.60 -22.49
CA ILE A 197 15.66 -10.06 -22.70
C ILE A 197 15.32 -10.00 -24.19
N VAL A 198 14.04 -10.08 -24.48
CA VAL A 198 13.45 -9.86 -25.80
C VAL A 198 12.45 -8.73 -25.71
N TRP A 199 12.27 -8.01 -26.80
CA TRP A 199 11.36 -6.88 -26.84
C TRP A 199 10.72 -6.68 -28.22
N GLU A 200 9.58 -6.00 -28.21
CA GLU A 200 8.90 -5.56 -29.42
C GLU A 200 8.12 -4.27 -29.16
N LEU A 201 7.70 -3.62 -30.25
CA LEU A 201 6.79 -2.47 -30.20
C LEU A 201 5.45 -2.86 -30.81
N GLU A 202 4.43 -2.95 -29.98
CA GLU A 202 3.06 -3.20 -30.40
C GLU A 202 2.35 -1.87 -30.70
N ASN A 203 1.43 -1.88 -31.67
CA ASN A 203 0.64 -0.72 -32.04
C ASN A 203 -0.86 -1.05 -31.96
N ALA A 204 -1.59 -0.28 -31.17
CA ALA A 204 -3.04 -0.33 -31.09
C ALA A 204 -3.61 0.82 -31.94
N GLU A 205 -3.78 0.57 -33.25
CA GLU A 205 -4.16 1.61 -34.22
C GLU A 205 -5.51 2.27 -33.90
N THR A 206 -6.48 1.49 -33.41
CA THR A 206 -7.83 1.96 -33.07
C THR A 206 -7.80 2.95 -31.91
N GLU A 207 -7.05 2.63 -30.87
CA GLU A 207 -6.90 3.42 -29.64
C GLU A 207 -5.81 4.51 -29.78
N LYS A 208 -5.05 4.48 -30.89
CA LYS A 208 -3.91 5.37 -31.18
C LYS A 208 -2.83 5.28 -30.11
N LEU A 209 -2.50 4.06 -29.69
CA LEU A 209 -1.46 3.78 -28.70
C LEU A 209 -0.34 2.93 -29.31
N LYS A 210 0.81 2.97 -28.64
CA LYS A 210 1.91 2.03 -28.89
C LYS A 210 2.60 1.67 -27.59
N SER A 211 3.07 0.43 -27.51
CA SER A 211 3.58 -0.15 -26.27
C SER A 211 4.87 -0.90 -26.54
N TRP A 212 5.91 -0.57 -25.80
CA TRP A 212 7.05 -1.45 -25.67
C TRP A 212 6.65 -2.64 -24.80
N VAL A 213 6.83 -3.84 -25.32
CA VAL A 213 6.68 -5.09 -24.55
C VAL A 213 8.06 -5.69 -24.38
N VAL A 214 8.50 -5.83 -23.13
CA VAL A 214 9.82 -6.36 -22.78
C VAL A 214 9.62 -7.50 -21.80
N LYS A 215 10.36 -8.59 -21.99
CA LYS A 215 10.36 -9.72 -21.06
C LYS A 215 11.67 -10.47 -21.13
N ARG A 216 11.90 -11.34 -20.16
CA ARG A 216 12.99 -12.31 -20.25
C ARG A 216 12.77 -13.24 -21.45
N LYS A 217 13.86 -13.58 -22.14
CA LYS A 217 13.85 -14.56 -23.22
C LYS A 217 13.45 -15.94 -22.71
N GLU A 218 13.91 -16.28 -21.50
CA GLU A 218 13.52 -17.46 -20.74
C GLU A 218 12.93 -17.02 -19.40
N GLU A 219 11.60 -17.12 -19.30
CA GLU A 219 10.85 -16.79 -18.09
C GLU A 219 10.97 -17.91 -17.07
N LEU A 220 11.24 -17.55 -15.82
CA LEU A 220 11.36 -18.46 -14.69
C LEU A 220 10.16 -18.23 -13.75
N LEU A 221 9.06 -18.93 -14.03
CA LEU A 221 7.83 -18.80 -13.25
C LEU A 221 8.06 -19.03 -11.76
N PHE A 222 7.46 -18.17 -10.94
CA PHE A 222 7.48 -18.24 -9.48
C PHE A 222 8.87 -18.18 -8.84
N THR A 223 9.83 -17.56 -9.54
CA THR A 223 11.18 -17.34 -9.01
C THR A 223 11.48 -15.86 -8.90
N GLU A 224 12.29 -15.51 -7.91
CA GLU A 224 12.75 -14.15 -7.70
C GLU A 224 14.27 -14.06 -7.76
N TRP A 225 14.76 -12.89 -8.16
CA TRP A 225 16.15 -12.48 -7.99
C TRP A 225 16.18 -11.09 -7.34
N SER A 226 16.87 -10.94 -6.21
CA SER A 226 16.86 -9.69 -5.42
C SER A 226 15.44 -9.15 -5.24
N ASP A 227 14.51 -10.02 -4.83
CA ASP A 227 13.09 -9.72 -4.62
C ASP A 227 12.26 -9.34 -5.85
N ARG A 228 12.83 -9.36 -7.06
CA ARG A 228 12.14 -9.09 -8.32
C ARG A 228 11.73 -10.38 -9.01
N ALA A 229 10.53 -10.39 -9.59
CA ALA A 229 10.05 -11.51 -10.38
C ALA A 229 10.94 -11.77 -11.60
N GLU A 230 11.15 -13.05 -11.91
CA GLU A 230 11.89 -13.50 -13.08
C GLU A 230 10.95 -14.02 -14.19
N TRP A 231 9.69 -13.58 -14.18
CA TRP A 231 8.69 -13.78 -15.22
C TRP A 231 7.70 -12.59 -15.25
N GLY A 232 6.96 -12.49 -16.35
CA GLY A 232 6.11 -11.36 -16.66
C GLY A 232 6.74 -10.42 -17.68
N SER A 233 5.94 -9.45 -18.12
CA SER A 233 6.35 -8.47 -19.12
C SER A 233 6.17 -7.05 -18.62
N LEU A 234 7.19 -6.23 -18.84
CA LEU A 234 7.06 -4.77 -18.79
C LEU A 234 6.27 -4.33 -20.02
N ARG A 235 5.23 -3.54 -19.79
CA ARG A 235 4.53 -2.77 -20.84
C ARG A 235 4.71 -1.28 -20.58
N PHE A 236 5.42 -0.59 -21.48
CA PHE A 236 5.60 0.85 -21.44
C PHE A 236 4.87 1.51 -22.61
N THR A 237 3.74 2.17 -22.31
CA THR A 237 2.77 2.62 -23.31
C THR A 237 2.73 4.14 -23.41
N GLY A 238 2.66 4.64 -24.64
CA GLY A 238 2.49 6.05 -24.95
C GLY A 238 1.54 6.26 -26.15
N PRO A 239 1.13 7.51 -26.42
CA PRO A 239 0.24 7.79 -27.53
C PRO A 239 1.00 7.70 -28.86
N SER A 240 0.30 7.35 -29.93
CA SER A 240 0.91 7.06 -31.24
C SER A 240 1.73 8.22 -31.84
N ASP A 241 1.45 9.47 -31.42
CA ASP A 241 2.08 10.69 -31.94
C ASP A 241 3.43 11.03 -31.28
N VAL A 242 3.81 10.37 -30.17
CA VAL A 242 5.18 10.50 -29.63
C VAL A 242 6.17 9.85 -30.58
N ARG A 243 7.44 10.23 -30.52
CA ARG A 243 8.51 9.46 -31.18
C ARG A 243 8.94 8.31 -30.30
N HIS A 244 9.49 7.26 -30.89
CA HIS A 244 9.97 6.08 -30.16
C HIS A 244 11.34 5.66 -30.68
N GLU A 245 12.12 5.00 -29.83
CA GLU A 245 13.31 4.26 -30.26
C GLU A 245 13.70 3.20 -29.23
N SER A 246 14.24 2.08 -29.69
CA SER A 246 15.00 1.16 -28.82
C SER A 246 16.44 1.03 -29.29
N GLY A 247 17.36 0.82 -28.36
CA GLY A 247 18.79 0.73 -28.64
C GLY A 247 19.66 0.98 -27.41
N THR A 248 20.96 1.19 -27.61
CA THR A 248 21.91 1.45 -26.52
C THR A 248 21.66 2.80 -25.85
N SER A 249 21.54 2.81 -24.52
CA SER A 249 21.23 3.99 -23.70
C SER A 249 22.04 5.24 -24.05
N GLY A 250 23.37 5.12 -24.08
CA GLY A 250 24.26 6.25 -24.40
C GLY A 250 24.04 6.82 -25.81
N ILE A 251 23.77 5.98 -26.81
CA ILE A 251 23.55 6.44 -28.19
C ILE A 251 22.23 7.23 -28.28
N LEU A 252 21.16 6.68 -27.69
CA LEU A 252 19.83 7.31 -27.73
C LEU A 252 19.81 8.63 -26.97
N ARG A 253 20.38 8.66 -25.75
CA ARG A 253 20.49 9.87 -24.92
C ARG A 253 21.34 10.96 -25.58
N ASN A 254 22.48 10.60 -26.19
CA ASN A 254 23.31 11.56 -26.96
C ASN A 254 22.55 12.11 -28.18
N ARG A 255 21.87 11.23 -28.93
CA ARG A 255 21.10 11.64 -30.11
C ARG A 255 19.98 12.59 -29.72
N PHE A 256 19.21 12.26 -28.68
CA PHE A 256 18.14 13.12 -28.20
C PHE A 256 18.68 14.48 -27.73
N SER A 257 19.74 14.51 -26.90
CA SER A 257 20.36 15.76 -26.46
C SER A 257 20.79 16.67 -27.62
N ARG A 258 21.26 16.06 -28.72
CA ARG A 258 21.67 16.78 -29.93
C ARG A 258 20.50 17.27 -30.80
N THR A 259 19.40 16.52 -30.87
CA THR A 259 18.39 16.69 -31.92
C THR A 259 16.98 16.99 -31.41
N GLY A 260 16.72 16.82 -30.12
CA GLY A 260 15.40 16.95 -29.52
C GLY A 260 14.40 15.83 -29.89
N THR A 261 14.83 14.79 -30.63
CA THR A 261 13.90 13.82 -31.19
C THR A 261 14.47 12.41 -31.35
N LEU A 262 13.57 11.44 -31.50
CA LEU A 262 13.86 10.02 -31.76
C LEU A 262 13.48 9.61 -33.19
N GLN A 263 14.08 8.52 -33.67
CA GLN A 263 14.02 8.15 -35.10
C GLN A 263 12.79 7.32 -35.50
N ASN A 264 11.99 6.82 -34.56
CA ASN A 264 10.96 5.80 -34.80
C ASN A 264 11.58 4.50 -35.33
N GLU A 265 12.66 4.06 -34.69
CA GLU A 265 13.39 2.84 -35.06
C GLU A 265 13.38 1.83 -33.91
N ASN A 266 13.31 0.54 -34.27
CA ASN A 266 13.39 -0.55 -33.31
C ASN A 266 14.71 -1.28 -33.52
N ASP A 267 15.48 -1.40 -32.45
CA ASP A 267 16.60 -2.32 -32.39
C ASP A 267 16.07 -3.76 -32.31
N ASN A 268 16.51 -4.65 -33.19
CA ASN A 268 16.10 -6.06 -33.20
C ASN A 268 17.22 -7.00 -32.69
N HIS A 269 18.30 -6.45 -32.13
CA HIS A 269 19.42 -7.23 -31.59
C HIS A 269 19.20 -7.51 -30.09
N PHE A 270 18.44 -8.56 -29.80
CA PHE A 270 18.22 -9.02 -28.42
C PHE A 270 19.53 -9.40 -27.73
N ARG A 271 19.64 -9.02 -26.46
CA ARG A 271 20.85 -9.16 -25.63
C ARG A 271 20.51 -9.11 -24.15
N THR A 272 21.52 -9.22 -23.29
CA THR A 272 21.31 -9.15 -21.84
C THR A 272 21.01 -7.74 -21.37
N ILE A 273 20.40 -7.61 -20.18
CA ILE A 273 19.95 -6.33 -19.60
C ILE A 273 21.06 -5.26 -19.56
N MET A 274 22.31 -5.66 -19.30
CA MET A 274 23.43 -4.70 -19.20
C MET A 274 24.41 -4.74 -20.37
N GLN A 275 24.26 -5.66 -21.34
CA GLN A 275 25.08 -5.65 -22.55
C GLN A 275 24.61 -4.55 -23.48
N ASP A 276 25.46 -3.56 -23.76
CA ASP A 276 25.10 -2.38 -24.57
C ASP A 276 23.74 -1.80 -24.16
N GLU A 277 23.56 -1.66 -22.84
CA GLU A 277 22.31 -1.37 -22.09
C GLU A 277 21.14 -1.00 -23.01
N PRO A 278 20.30 -1.97 -23.41
CA PRO A 278 19.11 -1.70 -24.20
C PRO A 278 18.13 -0.86 -23.39
N VAL A 279 17.67 0.23 -23.98
CA VAL A 279 16.61 1.08 -23.44
C VAL A 279 15.45 1.19 -24.41
N PHE A 280 14.27 1.46 -23.86
CA PHE A 280 12.99 1.57 -24.56
C PHE A 280 12.46 2.98 -24.34
N ALA A 281 12.55 3.81 -25.37
CA ALA A 281 12.40 5.24 -25.22
C ALA A 281 11.19 5.80 -25.96
N PHE A 282 10.63 6.87 -25.39
CA PHE A 282 9.72 7.78 -26.07
C PHE A 282 10.24 9.22 -26.01
N SER A 283 9.86 10.05 -26.97
CA SER A 283 10.07 11.50 -26.88
C SER A 283 8.87 12.31 -27.41
N LYS A 284 8.61 13.46 -26.78
CA LYS A 284 7.52 14.37 -27.12
C LYS A 284 8.04 15.81 -27.20
N SER A 285 7.65 16.50 -28.26
CA SER A 285 7.87 17.94 -28.43
C SER A 285 6.67 18.73 -27.91
N PHE A 286 6.94 19.69 -27.04
CA PHE A 286 5.96 20.65 -26.52
C PHE A 286 6.16 21.99 -27.23
N ASN A 287 5.25 22.31 -28.14
CA ASN A 287 5.30 23.56 -28.92
C ASN A 287 4.57 24.68 -28.15
N LEU A 288 5.29 25.34 -27.24
CA LEU A 288 4.75 26.36 -26.33
C LEU A 288 4.99 27.79 -26.83
N ALA A 289 5.85 27.99 -27.82
CA ALA A 289 6.17 29.29 -28.36
C ALA A 289 4.92 29.98 -28.97
N PRO A 290 4.72 31.29 -28.75
CA PRO A 290 3.57 32.01 -29.26
C PRO A 290 3.63 32.15 -30.79
N ASN A 291 2.58 31.71 -31.48
CA ASN A 291 2.52 31.73 -32.96
C ASN A 291 2.37 33.14 -33.60
N THR A 292 2.18 34.22 -32.83
CA THR A 292 2.06 35.60 -33.37
C THR A 292 2.41 36.68 -32.33
N THR A 293 2.78 37.89 -32.78
CA THR A 293 3.18 39.10 -32.03
C THR A 293 2.17 39.69 -31.03
N SER A 294 1.13 38.95 -30.64
CA SER A 294 0.22 39.32 -29.55
C SER A 294 0.80 38.92 -28.20
N HIS A 295 0.75 39.84 -27.25
CA HIS A 295 1.35 39.81 -25.90
C HIS A 295 1.49 38.44 -25.21
N LYS A 296 2.69 38.23 -24.62
CA LYS A 296 3.10 37.20 -23.64
C LYS A 296 1.93 36.35 -23.12
N LYS A 297 1.60 35.28 -23.83
CA LYS A 297 0.66 34.26 -23.36
C LYS A 297 1.45 32.99 -23.12
N THR A 298 1.45 32.53 -21.88
CA THR A 298 1.93 31.20 -21.53
C THR A 298 1.01 30.15 -22.15
N SER A 299 1.60 29.10 -22.72
CA SER A 299 0.93 27.93 -23.25
C SER A 299 1.20 26.73 -22.34
N SER A 300 0.28 25.76 -22.33
CA SER A 300 0.41 24.52 -21.58
C SER A 300 0.06 23.35 -22.49
N ASP A 301 0.84 22.26 -22.37
CA ASP A 301 0.57 20.99 -23.05
C ASP A 301 1.02 19.83 -22.14
N SER A 302 0.54 18.61 -22.42
CA SER A 302 0.85 17.42 -21.62
C SER A 302 0.93 16.15 -22.45
N VAL A 303 1.62 15.14 -21.92
CA VAL A 303 1.63 13.78 -22.47
C VAL A 303 1.47 12.78 -21.33
N LEU A 304 0.78 11.67 -21.61
CA LEU A 304 0.55 10.58 -20.70
C LEU A 304 1.35 9.35 -21.14
N PHE A 305 1.97 8.68 -20.18
CA PHE A 305 2.54 7.35 -20.34
C PHE A 305 1.97 6.42 -19.27
N THR A 306 1.92 5.12 -19.55
CA THR A 306 1.62 4.10 -18.54
C THR A 306 2.72 3.06 -18.49
N ILE A 307 2.98 2.56 -17.28
CA ILE A 307 4.00 1.56 -16.99
C ILE A 307 3.32 0.43 -16.23
N ALA A 308 3.37 -0.77 -16.78
CA ALA A 308 2.79 -1.97 -16.19
C ALA A 308 3.82 -3.10 -16.12
N HIS A 309 3.73 -3.93 -15.09
CA HIS A 309 4.42 -5.21 -15.03
C HIS A 309 3.38 -6.30 -14.89
N ILE A 310 3.14 -7.03 -15.98
CA ILE A 310 2.02 -7.98 -16.08
C ILE A 310 2.54 -9.39 -15.89
N GLN A 311 1.93 -10.10 -14.94
CA GLN A 311 2.18 -11.51 -14.67
C GLN A 311 0.91 -12.33 -14.83
N ASP A 312 1.02 -13.44 -15.55
CA ASP A 312 -0.01 -14.46 -15.65
C ASP A 312 0.67 -15.82 -15.84
N PRO A 313 0.71 -16.69 -14.82
CA PRO A 313 0.06 -16.56 -13.50
C PRO A 313 0.75 -15.56 -12.55
N VAL A 314 0.04 -15.12 -11.50
CA VAL A 314 0.57 -14.18 -10.49
C VAL A 314 1.30 -14.87 -9.33
N THR A 315 0.85 -16.07 -8.96
CA THR A 315 1.43 -16.86 -7.86
C THR A 315 1.06 -18.34 -8.00
N GLN A 316 1.70 -19.22 -7.21
CA GLN A 316 1.24 -20.59 -7.02
C GLN A 316 0.77 -20.81 -5.58
N TYR A 317 -0.36 -21.51 -5.43
CA TYR A 317 -1.09 -21.63 -4.17
C TYR A 317 -1.52 -23.08 -3.90
N ALA A 318 -1.20 -23.60 -2.72
CA ALA A 318 -1.64 -24.90 -2.22
C ALA A 318 -3.13 -24.86 -1.82
N SER A 319 -4.00 -24.78 -2.82
CA SER A 319 -5.46 -24.85 -2.63
C SER A 319 -5.91 -26.20 -2.07
N ALA A 320 -7.19 -26.31 -1.73
CA ALA A 320 -7.80 -27.59 -1.35
C ALA A 320 -7.70 -28.68 -2.44
N ARG A 321 -7.43 -28.31 -3.70
CA ARG A 321 -7.24 -29.24 -4.83
C ARG A 321 -5.77 -29.54 -5.14
N GLY A 322 -4.86 -29.04 -4.30
CA GLY A 322 -3.42 -29.08 -4.51
C GLY A 322 -2.86 -27.79 -5.09
N LEU A 323 -1.57 -27.82 -5.44
CA LEU A 323 -0.84 -26.68 -5.94
C LEU A 323 -1.42 -26.18 -7.27
N THR A 324 -1.91 -24.94 -7.26
CA THR A 324 -2.66 -24.31 -8.35
C THR A 324 -1.99 -23.03 -8.78
N PHE A 325 -1.87 -22.82 -10.09
CA PHE A 325 -1.37 -21.57 -10.65
C PHE A 325 -2.50 -20.55 -10.67
N MET A 326 -2.26 -19.43 -10.01
CA MET A 326 -3.28 -18.46 -9.72
C MET A 326 -3.33 -17.41 -10.82
N ARG A 327 -4.51 -17.28 -11.44
CA ARG A 327 -4.79 -16.30 -12.48
C ARG A 327 -4.93 -14.89 -11.87
N PRO A 328 -4.42 -13.83 -12.50
CA PRO A 328 -4.69 -12.47 -12.08
C PRO A 328 -6.18 -12.11 -12.14
N LEU A 329 -6.69 -11.40 -11.11
CA LEU A 329 -8.11 -11.03 -11.02
C LEU A 329 -8.59 -10.19 -12.20
N TRP A 330 -7.77 -9.24 -12.67
CA TRP A 330 -8.10 -8.33 -13.77
C TRP A 330 -8.49 -9.08 -15.06
N LYS A 331 -8.00 -10.31 -15.24
CA LYS A 331 -8.25 -11.13 -16.42
C LYS A 331 -9.69 -11.66 -16.46
N THR A 332 -10.49 -11.41 -15.43
CA THR A 332 -11.95 -11.56 -15.46
C THR A 332 -12.60 -10.59 -16.44
N TRP A 333 -12.11 -9.35 -16.49
CA TRP A 333 -12.69 -8.27 -17.31
C TRP A 333 -11.92 -8.02 -18.60
N PHE A 334 -10.62 -8.33 -18.61
CA PHE A 334 -9.75 -8.13 -19.77
C PHE A 334 -9.18 -9.47 -20.25
N PRO A 335 -9.69 -10.04 -21.36
CA PRO A 335 -9.24 -11.35 -21.83
C PRO A 335 -7.77 -11.39 -22.26
N THR A 336 -7.21 -10.25 -22.68
CA THR A 336 -5.82 -10.10 -23.15
C THR A 336 -5.14 -8.91 -22.50
N ASP A 337 -3.80 -8.96 -22.45
CA ASP A 337 -2.96 -7.87 -21.94
C ASP A 337 -3.16 -6.56 -22.73
N ASP A 338 -3.47 -6.66 -24.02
CA ASP A 338 -3.75 -5.50 -24.87
C ASP A 338 -5.07 -4.82 -24.48
N ASN A 339 -6.11 -5.61 -24.17
CA ASN A 339 -7.37 -5.08 -23.65
C ASN A 339 -7.15 -4.39 -22.30
N LEU A 340 -6.35 -4.98 -21.42
CA LEU A 340 -5.98 -4.39 -20.13
C LEU A 340 -5.23 -3.06 -20.32
N THR A 341 -4.22 -3.06 -21.20
CA THR A 341 -3.36 -1.91 -21.47
C THR A 341 -4.14 -0.75 -22.06
N SER A 342 -4.97 -1.01 -23.09
CA SER A 342 -5.83 0.00 -23.70
C SER A 342 -6.87 0.54 -22.72
N PHE A 343 -7.51 -0.33 -21.92
CA PHE A 343 -8.45 0.11 -20.89
C PHE A 343 -7.76 1.04 -19.89
N HIS A 344 -6.65 0.59 -19.28
CA HIS A 344 -5.93 1.36 -18.27
C HIS A 344 -5.50 2.73 -18.83
N TYR A 345 -4.87 2.78 -20.00
CA TYR A 345 -4.44 4.06 -20.59
C TYR A 345 -5.60 5.03 -20.80
N LEU A 346 -6.74 4.56 -21.33
CA LEU A 346 -7.91 5.39 -21.62
C LEU A 346 -8.72 5.74 -20.36
N ASP A 347 -8.56 4.99 -19.27
CA ASP A 347 -9.25 5.19 -18.00
C ASP A 347 -8.57 6.22 -17.08
N PHE A 348 -7.45 6.84 -17.51
CA PHE A 348 -6.66 7.79 -16.71
C PHE A 348 -7.51 8.81 -15.92
N LYS A 349 -8.49 9.47 -16.57
CA LYS A 349 -9.33 10.48 -15.90
C LYS A 349 -10.21 9.89 -14.79
N ASN A 350 -10.73 8.68 -14.99
CA ASN A 350 -11.58 8.02 -13.99
C ASN A 350 -10.72 7.51 -12.84
N SER A 351 -9.61 6.84 -13.15
CA SER A 351 -8.62 6.40 -12.17
C SER A 351 -8.10 7.56 -11.32
N GLN A 352 -7.76 8.70 -11.95
CA GLN A 352 -7.34 9.92 -11.27
C GLN A 352 -8.44 10.48 -10.37
N LYS A 353 -9.69 10.57 -10.86
CA LYS A 353 -10.81 11.09 -10.05
C LYS A 353 -11.09 10.22 -8.83
N LEU A 354 -11.12 8.89 -8.98
CA LEU A 354 -11.35 7.97 -7.87
C LEU A 354 -10.21 8.02 -6.85
N ALA A 355 -8.96 8.04 -7.31
CA ALA A 355 -7.78 8.16 -6.46
C ALA A 355 -7.75 9.51 -5.72
N GLN A 356 -8.07 10.61 -6.39
CA GLN A 356 -8.14 11.93 -5.78
C GLN A 356 -9.23 12.00 -4.71
N ASN A 357 -10.42 11.44 -4.98
CA ASN A 357 -11.48 11.38 -3.98
C ASN A 357 -11.01 10.68 -2.70
N TYR A 358 -10.30 9.55 -2.83
CA TYR A 358 -9.71 8.84 -1.70
C TYR A 358 -8.66 9.69 -0.97
N SER A 359 -7.68 10.24 -1.69
CA SER A 359 -6.63 11.09 -1.12
C SER A 359 -7.19 12.31 -0.38
N ASP A 360 -8.18 13.01 -0.95
CA ASP A 360 -8.78 14.21 -0.36
C ASP A 360 -9.51 13.88 0.94
N GLN A 361 -10.31 12.81 0.94
CA GLN A 361 -11.06 12.41 2.12
C GLN A 361 -10.16 11.81 3.20
N LEU A 362 -9.11 11.07 2.83
CA LEU A 362 -8.09 10.61 3.77
C LEU A 362 -7.39 11.81 4.44
N ALA A 363 -7.05 12.85 3.68
CA ALA A 363 -6.46 14.06 4.23
C ALA A 363 -7.40 14.78 5.21
N ILE A 364 -8.70 14.85 4.90
CA ILE A 364 -9.71 15.42 5.80
C ILE A 364 -9.79 14.61 7.11
N ASP A 365 -9.94 13.29 7.01
CA ASP A 365 -10.08 12.41 8.17
C ASP A 365 -8.82 12.45 9.05
N ALA A 366 -7.63 12.35 8.46
CA ALA A 366 -6.36 12.41 9.17
C ALA A 366 -6.10 13.78 9.82
N TYR A 367 -6.43 14.87 9.14
CA TYR A 367 -6.30 16.21 9.74
C TYR A 367 -7.21 16.37 10.96
N GLN A 368 -8.46 15.88 10.87
CA GLN A 368 -9.41 15.94 11.99
C GLN A 368 -8.98 15.05 13.17
N SER A 369 -8.41 13.88 12.88
CA SER A 369 -7.94 12.92 13.88
C SER A 369 -6.64 13.36 14.57
N GLY A 370 -5.75 14.04 13.85
CA GLY A 370 -4.40 14.37 14.32
C GLY A 370 -3.95 15.77 13.91
N SER A 371 -3.13 15.84 12.87
CA SER A 371 -2.41 17.03 12.43
C SER A 371 -2.05 16.96 10.95
N ASP A 372 -1.51 18.05 10.38
CA ASP A 372 -0.95 18.05 9.02
C ASP A 372 0.13 16.98 8.83
N SER A 373 0.96 16.75 9.85
CA SER A 373 1.97 15.69 9.78
C SER A 373 1.34 14.29 9.73
N TYR A 374 0.19 14.08 10.40
CA TYR A 374 -0.50 12.80 10.33
C TYR A 374 -1.07 12.54 8.94
N VAL A 375 -1.55 13.58 8.23
CA VAL A 375 -1.97 13.50 6.82
C VAL A 375 -0.86 12.93 5.95
N ASP A 376 0.35 13.47 6.07
CA ASP A 376 1.50 13.01 5.29
C ASP A 376 1.92 11.57 5.64
N ILE A 377 1.85 11.19 6.93
CA ILE A 377 2.17 9.83 7.39
C ILE A 377 1.23 8.79 6.75
N VAL A 378 -0.09 9.00 6.80
CA VAL A 378 -1.04 8.05 6.21
C VAL A 378 -0.99 8.06 4.68
N ALA A 379 -0.69 9.20 4.06
CA ALA A 379 -0.49 9.33 2.62
C ALA A 379 0.69 8.48 2.13
N LEU A 380 1.84 8.52 2.83
CA LEU A 380 2.98 7.65 2.51
C LEU A 380 2.66 6.17 2.69
N SER A 381 1.85 5.86 3.70
CA SER A 381 1.56 4.48 4.10
C SER A 381 0.65 3.75 3.12
N ALA A 382 -0.35 4.44 2.55
CA ALA A 382 -1.35 3.83 1.68
C ALA A 382 -0.76 3.04 0.48
N ARG A 383 0.14 3.66 -0.29
CA ARG A 383 0.78 2.99 -1.45
C ARG A 383 1.73 1.89 -1.02
N GLN A 384 2.44 2.06 0.08
CA GLN A 384 3.35 1.04 0.59
C GLN A 384 2.60 -0.21 1.04
N THR A 385 1.50 -0.06 1.79
CA THR A 385 0.68 -1.20 2.22
C THR A 385 0.12 -1.98 1.03
N MET A 386 -0.46 -1.28 0.04
CA MET A 386 -0.94 -1.95 -1.19
C MET A 386 0.19 -2.53 -2.03
N GLY A 387 1.38 -1.91 -2.00
CA GLY A 387 2.57 -2.34 -2.72
C GLY A 387 3.07 -3.74 -2.34
N ALA A 388 2.61 -4.31 -1.23
CA ALA A 388 2.93 -5.69 -0.83
C ALA A 388 1.91 -6.72 -1.32
N THR A 389 0.85 -6.31 -2.03
CA THR A 389 -0.29 -7.18 -2.36
C THR A 389 -0.47 -7.45 -3.85
N SER A 390 -1.05 -8.61 -4.19
CA SER A 390 -1.33 -9.03 -5.57
C SER A 390 -2.71 -9.68 -5.68
N PHE A 391 -3.60 -9.08 -6.47
CA PHE A 391 -4.97 -9.56 -6.68
C PHE A 391 -5.02 -10.76 -7.63
N SER A 392 -5.84 -11.74 -7.27
CA SER A 392 -5.91 -13.03 -7.95
C SER A 392 -7.33 -13.60 -7.94
N GLY A 393 -7.57 -14.66 -8.72
CA GLY A 393 -8.82 -15.41 -8.73
C GLY A 393 -9.79 -14.93 -9.80
N THR A 394 -11.08 -15.10 -9.54
CA THR A 394 -12.16 -14.65 -10.44
C THR A 394 -13.05 -13.65 -9.73
N GLN A 395 -14.01 -13.07 -10.44
CA GLN A 395 -15.00 -12.19 -9.83
C GLN A 395 -15.85 -12.92 -8.77
N GLU A 396 -16.09 -14.22 -8.95
CA GLU A 396 -16.87 -15.07 -8.03
C GLU A 396 -16.04 -15.54 -6.82
N ASN A 397 -14.74 -15.76 -7.00
CA ASN A 397 -13.81 -16.11 -5.94
C ASN A 397 -12.52 -15.27 -6.00
N PRO A 398 -12.62 -13.98 -5.67
CA PRO A 398 -11.47 -13.08 -5.63
C PRO A 398 -10.61 -13.35 -4.40
N LEU A 399 -9.29 -13.32 -4.59
CA LEU A 399 -8.28 -13.50 -3.54
C LEU A 399 -7.25 -12.37 -3.61
N LEU A 400 -6.61 -12.11 -2.48
CA LEU A 400 -5.52 -11.15 -2.37
C LEU A 400 -4.35 -11.84 -1.68
N PHE A 401 -3.21 -11.88 -2.36
CA PHE A 401 -1.99 -12.46 -1.81
C PHE A 401 -1.05 -11.36 -1.31
N LEU A 402 -0.40 -11.59 -0.18
CA LEU A 402 0.54 -10.66 0.45
C LEU A 402 1.95 -11.24 0.46
N LYS A 403 2.93 -10.42 0.07
CA LYS A 403 4.36 -10.68 0.25
C LYS A 403 4.82 -10.04 1.56
N GLU A 404 5.48 -10.81 2.40
CA GLU A 404 6.23 -10.24 3.52
C GLU A 404 7.55 -9.65 3.01
N ILE A 405 7.54 -8.34 2.78
CA ILE A 405 8.70 -7.62 2.27
C ILE A 405 9.73 -7.40 3.39
N SER A 406 11.03 -7.47 3.06
CA SER A 406 12.14 -7.05 3.94
C SER A 406 12.21 -7.77 5.30
N SER A 407 11.93 -9.07 5.29
CA SER A 407 12.04 -9.97 6.45
C SER A 407 12.65 -11.31 5.97
N ASN A 408 12.00 -12.45 6.21
CA ASN A 408 12.36 -13.77 5.68
C ASN A 408 11.76 -14.08 4.28
N GLY A 409 10.87 -13.21 3.78
CA GLY A 409 10.26 -13.34 2.45
C GLY A 409 8.99 -14.21 2.40
N ASN A 410 8.45 -14.59 3.57
CA ASN A 410 7.24 -15.42 3.67
C ASN A 410 6.04 -14.83 2.92
N SER A 411 5.04 -15.68 2.68
CA SER A 411 3.85 -15.34 1.93
C SER A 411 2.60 -15.52 2.76
N GLN A 412 1.71 -14.53 2.72
CA GLN A 412 0.47 -14.56 3.48
C GLN A 412 0.68 -14.70 5.01
N THR A 413 1.73 -14.08 5.54
CA THR A 413 2.07 -14.12 6.97
C THR A 413 0.99 -13.43 7.81
N VAL A 414 0.42 -14.12 8.79
CA VAL A 414 -0.74 -13.68 9.57
C VAL A 414 -0.39 -12.50 10.48
N ASP A 415 0.73 -12.58 11.20
CA ASP A 415 1.26 -11.52 12.07
C ASP A 415 1.75 -10.27 11.28
N VAL A 416 1.86 -10.36 9.94
CA VAL A 416 2.10 -9.22 9.04
C VAL A 416 0.79 -8.63 8.51
N ILE A 417 -0.20 -9.48 8.23
CA ILE A 417 -1.56 -9.05 7.88
C ILE A 417 -2.18 -8.30 9.08
N PHE A 418 -1.91 -8.73 10.31
CA PHE A 418 -2.44 -8.12 11.52
C PHE A 418 -2.14 -6.62 11.64
N PRO A 419 -0.88 -6.16 11.66
CA PRO A 419 -0.61 -4.72 11.67
C PRO A 419 -1.04 -4.03 10.37
N ALA A 420 -1.20 -4.73 9.25
CA ALA A 420 -1.72 -4.13 8.03
C ALA A 420 -3.26 -3.96 8.03
N PHE A 421 -4.01 -4.73 8.83
CA PHE A 421 -5.48 -4.78 8.75
C PHE A 421 -6.19 -3.44 8.99
N PRO A 422 -5.71 -2.49 9.83
CA PRO A 422 -6.37 -1.20 10.00
C PRO A 422 -6.52 -0.43 8.69
N PHE A 423 -5.49 -0.45 7.83
CA PHE A 423 -5.57 0.14 6.50
C PHE A 423 -6.70 -0.50 5.67
N PHE A 424 -6.82 -1.83 5.69
CA PHE A 424 -7.86 -2.53 4.94
C PHE A 424 -9.26 -2.27 5.51
N LEU A 425 -9.43 -2.22 6.83
CA LEU A 425 -10.72 -1.88 7.44
C LEU A 425 -11.18 -0.47 7.10
N TYR A 426 -10.29 0.52 7.13
CA TYR A 426 -10.62 1.90 6.75
C TYR A 426 -10.87 2.02 5.24
N THR A 427 -10.00 1.40 4.43
CA THR A 427 -9.98 1.59 2.98
C THR A 427 -11.04 0.74 2.28
N GLN A 428 -11.04 -0.57 2.49
CA GLN A 428 -12.01 -1.51 1.90
C GLN A 428 -11.96 -2.87 2.64
N PRO A 429 -12.85 -3.12 3.62
CA PRO A 429 -12.85 -4.35 4.42
C PRO A 429 -12.98 -5.63 3.58
N ARG A 430 -13.59 -5.54 2.40
CA ARG A 430 -13.65 -6.64 1.43
C ARG A 430 -12.26 -7.16 1.05
N TRP A 431 -11.24 -6.31 0.97
CA TRP A 431 -9.87 -6.73 0.67
C TRP A 431 -9.22 -7.46 1.84
N LEU A 432 -9.59 -7.13 3.09
CA LEU A 432 -9.19 -7.91 4.26
C LEU A 432 -9.75 -9.33 4.17
N ALA A 433 -11.02 -9.49 3.78
CA ALA A 433 -11.59 -10.81 3.54
C ALA A 433 -10.77 -11.60 2.52
N TYR A 434 -10.36 -10.96 1.42
CA TYR A 434 -9.55 -11.60 0.38
C TYR A 434 -8.14 -12.00 0.84
N LEU A 435 -7.61 -11.33 1.87
CA LEU A 435 -6.34 -11.72 2.53
C LEU A 435 -6.54 -12.89 3.49
N LEU A 436 -7.68 -13.00 4.17
CA LEU A 436 -7.93 -14.08 5.12
C LEU A 436 -8.35 -15.38 4.42
N GLU A 437 -9.04 -15.31 3.28
CA GLU A 437 -9.56 -16.48 2.57
C GLU A 437 -8.48 -17.52 2.19
N PRO A 438 -7.30 -17.17 1.65
CA PRO A 438 -6.28 -18.16 1.31
C PRO A 438 -5.83 -19.01 2.50
N LEU A 439 -5.70 -18.40 3.69
CA LEU A 439 -5.31 -19.04 4.94
C LEU A 439 -6.40 -19.99 5.43
N ILE A 440 -7.65 -19.51 5.46
CA ILE A 440 -8.81 -20.29 5.88
C ILE A 440 -9.04 -21.47 4.93
N GLU A 441 -9.00 -21.25 3.62
CA GLU A 441 -9.15 -22.32 2.63
C GLU A 441 -8.06 -23.39 2.79
N HIS A 442 -6.80 -22.98 2.95
CA HIS A 442 -5.70 -23.93 3.11
C HIS A 442 -5.85 -24.75 4.40
N MET A 443 -6.17 -24.11 5.53
CA MET A 443 -6.36 -24.81 6.80
C MET A 443 -7.60 -25.72 6.79
N LEU A 444 -8.68 -25.34 6.09
CA LEU A 444 -9.86 -26.20 5.90
C LEU A 444 -9.58 -27.43 5.02
N SER A 445 -8.52 -27.40 4.20
CA SER A 445 -8.18 -28.54 3.35
C SER A 445 -7.64 -29.75 4.12
N GLY A 446 -7.27 -29.56 5.40
CA GLY A 446 -6.64 -30.58 6.22
C GLY A 446 -5.17 -30.86 5.88
N GLN A 447 -4.55 -30.01 5.06
CA GLN A 447 -3.14 -30.11 4.71
C GLN A 447 -2.20 -29.67 5.83
N TYR A 448 -2.68 -28.88 6.80
CA TYR A 448 -1.90 -28.45 7.95
C TYR A 448 -2.16 -29.36 9.16
N PRO A 449 -1.12 -29.94 9.79
CA PRO A 449 -1.30 -30.96 10.83
C PRO A 449 -1.47 -30.39 12.25
N ASN A 450 -1.17 -29.13 12.48
CA ASN A 450 -1.22 -28.53 13.82
C ASN A 450 -2.64 -28.05 14.16
N ASP A 451 -2.90 -27.88 15.46
CA ASP A 451 -4.20 -27.45 16.00
C ASP A 451 -4.31 -25.93 16.21
N TYR A 452 -3.22 -25.19 16.06
CA TYR A 452 -3.18 -23.72 16.04
C TYR A 452 -3.29 -23.14 14.62
N SER A 453 -3.38 -21.81 14.50
CA SER A 453 -3.38 -21.11 13.20
C SER A 453 -1.98 -21.12 12.60
N MET A 454 -1.89 -21.43 11.30
CA MET A 454 -0.64 -21.38 10.56
C MET A 454 -0.09 -19.94 10.49
N HIS A 455 1.22 -19.80 10.59
CA HIS A 455 1.94 -18.52 10.48
C HIS A 455 1.85 -17.90 9.07
N ASP A 456 2.22 -18.68 8.04
CA ASP A 456 2.30 -18.23 6.65
C ASP A 456 1.95 -19.36 5.68
N LEU A 457 1.64 -19.05 4.43
CA LEU A 457 1.34 -20.05 3.40
C LEU A 457 2.56 -20.47 2.57
N GLY A 458 3.77 -20.02 2.89
CA GLY A 458 4.97 -20.45 2.19
C GLY A 458 6.18 -19.57 2.50
N THR A 459 7.35 -20.21 2.54
CA THR A 459 8.61 -19.60 3.00
C THR A 459 9.20 -18.53 2.07
N HIS A 460 8.62 -18.34 0.88
CA HIS A 460 9.10 -17.32 -0.07
C HIS A 460 8.03 -16.95 -1.10
N PHE A 461 7.65 -15.69 -1.21
CA PHE A 461 6.74 -15.22 -2.27
C PHE A 461 7.39 -15.41 -3.66
N PRO A 462 6.67 -15.88 -4.69
CA PRO A 462 5.23 -16.14 -4.78
C PRO A 462 4.89 -17.65 -4.64
N ASN A 463 5.57 -18.38 -3.75
CA ASN A 463 5.40 -19.82 -3.60
C ASN A 463 4.60 -20.12 -2.33
N LEU A 464 3.26 -20.11 -2.44
CA LEU A 464 2.37 -20.40 -1.32
C LEU A 464 2.08 -21.91 -1.23
N THR A 465 3.11 -22.70 -0.90
CA THR A 465 3.04 -24.17 -0.91
C THR A 465 2.45 -24.79 0.35
N GLY A 466 2.19 -24.01 1.40
CA GLY A 466 1.73 -24.45 2.71
C GLY A 466 2.78 -25.24 3.49
N HIS A 467 2.41 -25.64 4.71
CA HIS A 467 3.28 -26.36 5.67
C HIS A 467 2.72 -27.73 6.01
N ALA A 468 2.69 -28.63 5.02
CA ALA A 468 2.15 -29.97 5.23
C ALA A 468 2.96 -30.85 6.19
N ASP A 469 4.18 -30.43 6.52
CA ASP A 469 5.01 -31.02 7.56
C ASP A 469 4.78 -30.44 8.97
N GLY A 470 3.94 -29.39 9.08
CA GLY A 470 3.64 -28.69 10.33
C GLY A 470 4.77 -27.82 10.85
N LYS A 471 5.74 -27.44 10.01
CA LYS A 471 6.95 -26.70 10.41
C LYS A 471 6.96 -25.26 9.88
N ASP A 472 5.85 -24.59 10.02
CA ASP A 472 5.79 -23.13 9.93
C ASP A 472 6.51 -22.48 11.13
N GLU A 473 6.67 -21.16 11.08
CA GLU A 473 7.29 -20.42 12.18
C GLU A 473 6.44 -20.52 13.45
N TYR A 474 7.08 -20.79 14.58
CA TYR A 474 6.37 -21.19 15.80
C TYR A 474 5.88 -19.97 16.60
N MET A 475 4.72 -19.44 16.21
CA MET A 475 4.03 -18.31 16.85
C MET A 475 2.56 -18.62 17.25
N PRO A 476 2.24 -19.79 17.81
CA PRO A 476 0.86 -20.30 17.82
C PRO A 476 -0.14 -19.45 18.63
N VAL A 477 0.27 -18.79 19.71
CA VAL A 477 -0.61 -17.87 20.46
C VAL A 477 -0.85 -16.57 19.69
N GLU A 478 0.18 -16.06 19.01
CA GLU A 478 0.12 -14.86 18.18
C GLU A 478 -0.90 -15.08 17.05
N GLU A 479 -0.70 -16.12 16.24
CA GLU A 479 -1.52 -16.36 15.05
C GLU A 479 -2.97 -16.68 15.37
N CYS A 480 -3.22 -17.47 16.42
CA CYS A 480 -4.58 -17.75 16.84
C CYS A 480 -5.29 -16.48 17.33
N GLY A 481 -4.59 -15.63 18.09
CA GLY A 481 -5.12 -14.35 18.56
C GLY A 481 -5.44 -13.41 17.40
N ASP A 482 -4.49 -13.26 16.48
CA ASP A 482 -4.58 -12.37 15.32
C ASP A 482 -5.70 -12.77 14.39
N MET A 483 -5.83 -14.07 14.06
CA MET A 483 -6.94 -14.56 13.25
C MET A 483 -8.29 -14.26 13.90
N LEU A 484 -8.48 -14.56 15.19
CA LEU A 484 -9.76 -14.33 15.88
C LEU A 484 -10.13 -12.85 15.96
N ILE A 485 -9.14 -11.98 16.22
CA ILE A 485 -9.33 -10.53 16.27
C ILE A 485 -9.71 -10.00 14.90
N MET A 486 -8.95 -10.32 13.85
CA MET A 486 -9.25 -9.89 12.48
C MET A 486 -10.57 -10.46 11.98
N GLY A 487 -10.89 -11.71 12.34
CA GLY A 487 -12.15 -12.36 11.98
C GLY A 487 -13.36 -11.66 12.58
N LEU A 488 -13.30 -11.29 13.86
CA LEU A 488 -14.38 -10.50 14.47
C LEU A 488 -14.43 -9.08 13.92
N ALA A 489 -13.29 -8.43 13.67
CA ALA A 489 -13.26 -7.09 13.09
C ALA A 489 -13.91 -7.07 11.69
N LEU A 490 -13.64 -8.09 10.88
CA LEU A 490 -14.28 -8.27 9.57
C LEU A 490 -15.79 -8.50 9.71
N VAL A 491 -16.22 -9.35 10.65
CA VAL A 491 -17.65 -9.58 10.94
C VAL A 491 -18.33 -8.29 11.38
N ASN A 492 -17.73 -7.51 12.28
CA ASN A 492 -18.27 -6.22 12.71
C ASN A 492 -18.39 -5.24 11.54
N SER A 493 -17.43 -5.24 10.61
CA SER A 493 -17.49 -4.41 9.40
C SER A 493 -18.65 -4.76 8.46
N LEU A 494 -19.19 -5.98 8.55
CA LEU A 494 -20.36 -6.41 7.80
C LEU A 494 -21.68 -6.01 8.49
N THR A 495 -21.68 -5.86 9.81
CA THR A 495 -22.91 -5.79 10.62
C THR A 495 -23.16 -4.38 11.18
N TYR A 496 -23.44 -3.42 10.30
CA TYR A 496 -23.80 -2.04 10.66
C TYR A 496 -25.22 -1.68 10.18
N ASP A 497 -25.90 -0.73 10.83
CA ASP A 497 -27.31 -0.42 10.49
C ASP A 497 -27.44 0.58 9.34
N SER A 498 -26.51 1.53 9.22
CA SER A 498 -26.49 2.54 8.16
C SER A 498 -25.09 2.78 7.60
N GLY A 499 -24.97 3.22 6.35
CA GLY A 499 -23.67 3.51 5.72
C GLY A 499 -22.82 4.56 6.46
N HIS A 500 -23.43 5.37 7.35
CA HIS A 500 -22.69 6.29 8.23
C HIS A 500 -21.92 5.55 9.34
N GLU A 501 -22.44 4.41 9.80
CA GLU A 501 -21.83 3.56 10.82
C GLU A 501 -20.86 2.52 10.21
N ALA A 502 -20.76 2.45 8.88
CA ALA A 502 -19.87 1.53 8.21
C ALA A 502 -18.42 1.81 8.58
N GLN A 503 -17.66 0.72 8.81
CA GLN A 503 -16.24 0.79 9.12
C GLN A 503 -15.42 1.52 8.05
N SER A 504 -15.85 1.41 6.79
CA SER A 504 -15.32 2.14 5.65
C SER A 504 -16.42 2.84 4.88
N ILE A 505 -16.29 4.16 4.75
CA ILE A 505 -17.19 4.97 3.93
C ILE A 505 -17.18 4.56 2.46
N TRP A 506 -16.03 4.08 1.95
CA TRP A 506 -15.86 3.70 0.56
C TRP A 506 -16.63 2.43 0.23
N SER A 507 -16.59 1.49 1.15
CA SER A 507 -17.29 0.21 1.04
C SER A 507 -18.83 0.37 1.08
N ALA A 508 -19.33 1.51 1.57
CA ALA A 508 -20.77 1.79 1.66
C ALA A 508 -21.35 2.56 0.46
N LEU A 509 -20.55 2.99 -0.53
CA LEU A 509 -21.01 3.83 -1.65
C LEU A 509 -21.83 3.08 -2.73
N GLY A 510 -21.68 1.76 -2.83
CA GLY A 510 -22.33 0.95 -3.86
C GLY A 510 -23.83 0.73 -3.63
N SER A 511 -24.52 0.11 -4.59
CA SER A 511 -25.95 -0.21 -4.45
C SER A 511 -26.16 -1.43 -3.53
N ASP A 512 -27.18 -1.37 -2.67
CA ASP A 512 -27.61 -2.50 -1.83
C ASP A 512 -28.23 -3.67 -2.64
N HIS A 513 -28.53 -3.46 -3.92
CA HIS A 513 -29.08 -4.49 -4.80
C HIS A 513 -27.98 -5.42 -5.32
N VAL A 514 -27.52 -6.32 -4.46
CA VAL A 514 -26.65 -7.42 -4.87
C VAL A 514 -27.48 -8.43 -5.67
N SER A 515 -27.05 -8.71 -6.91
CA SER A 515 -27.47 -9.90 -7.64
C SER A 515 -27.13 -11.08 -6.74
N GLN A 516 -28.12 -11.87 -6.28
CA GLN A 516 -27.97 -12.82 -5.17
C GLN A 516 -26.56 -13.42 -5.10
N PRO A 517 -25.84 -13.26 -3.96
CA PRO A 517 -24.49 -13.81 -3.85
C PRO A 517 -24.57 -15.28 -4.24
N ASP A 518 -23.71 -15.66 -5.18
CA ASP A 518 -23.59 -17.04 -5.63
C ASP A 518 -23.61 -17.95 -4.39
N GLU A 519 -24.36 -19.06 -4.42
CA GLU A 519 -24.67 -19.84 -3.21
C GLU A 519 -23.38 -20.28 -2.48
N ASP A 520 -22.24 -20.31 -3.17
CA ASP A 520 -20.97 -20.83 -2.66
C ASP A 520 -19.92 -19.78 -2.17
N SER A 521 -19.97 -18.51 -2.58
CA SER A 521 -18.92 -17.51 -2.21
C SER A 521 -19.49 -16.31 -1.44
N PRO A 522 -19.13 -16.08 -0.15
CA PRO A 522 -19.66 -14.97 0.62
C PRO A 522 -19.11 -13.61 0.19
N PHE A 523 -17.97 -13.55 -0.52
CA PHE A 523 -17.29 -12.29 -0.86
C PHE A 523 -17.08 -12.08 -2.36
N ALA A 524 -17.86 -12.78 -3.20
CA ALA A 524 -17.91 -12.54 -4.63
C ALA A 524 -18.14 -11.05 -4.92
N LEU A 525 -17.46 -10.54 -5.95
CA LEU A 525 -17.77 -9.22 -6.50
C LEU A 525 -19.07 -9.34 -7.29
N GLY A 526 -20.13 -8.64 -6.84
CA GLY A 526 -21.39 -8.57 -7.56
C GLY A 526 -21.23 -7.95 -8.96
N THR A 527 -22.36 -7.76 -9.66
CA THR A 527 -22.33 -7.04 -10.95
C THR A 527 -21.73 -5.65 -10.72
N LEU A 528 -20.63 -5.34 -11.39
CA LEU A 528 -19.97 -4.04 -11.25
C LEU A 528 -20.90 -2.90 -11.67
N GLN A 529 -20.94 -1.87 -10.86
CA GLN A 529 -21.84 -0.74 -10.97
C GLN A 529 -21.26 0.37 -11.84
N SER A 530 -22.12 1.35 -12.16
CA SER A 530 -21.75 2.57 -12.87
C SER A 530 -22.34 3.79 -12.16
N GLN A 531 -21.50 4.78 -11.86
CA GLN A 531 -21.90 6.04 -11.23
C GLN A 531 -21.12 7.20 -11.86
N ASP A 532 -21.80 8.32 -12.15
CA ASP A 532 -21.20 9.49 -12.80
C ASP A 532 -20.36 9.17 -14.06
N GLU A 533 -20.89 8.28 -14.92
CA GLU A 533 -20.23 7.76 -16.13
C GLU A 533 -18.99 6.88 -15.88
N ILE A 534 -18.59 6.67 -14.62
CA ILE A 534 -17.52 5.73 -14.24
C ILE A 534 -18.12 4.35 -14.09
N VAL A 535 -17.73 3.43 -14.97
CA VAL A 535 -18.10 2.01 -14.92
C VAL A 535 -17.10 1.22 -14.07
N GLY A 536 -17.49 0.03 -13.58
CA GLY A 536 -16.56 -0.88 -12.90
C GLY A 536 -16.43 -0.61 -11.41
N LEU A 537 -17.46 -0.04 -10.77
CA LEU A 537 -17.49 0.23 -9.33
C LEU A 537 -18.02 -0.98 -8.57
N ASP A 538 -17.56 -1.14 -7.33
CA ASP A 538 -18.00 -2.22 -6.44
C ASP A 538 -19.41 -1.94 -5.90
N ASP A 539 -20.14 -3.01 -5.55
CA ASP A 539 -21.37 -2.95 -4.76
C ASP A 539 -21.09 -2.66 -3.28
N SER A 540 -22.13 -2.35 -2.50
CA SER A 540 -21.96 -2.07 -1.08
C SER A 540 -21.49 -3.31 -0.30
N TRP A 541 -20.68 -3.09 0.73
CA TRP A 541 -20.18 -4.11 1.65
C TRP A 541 -21.06 -4.20 2.89
N GLY A 542 -21.61 -5.37 3.20
CA GLY A 542 -22.33 -5.58 4.46
C GLY A 542 -23.69 -4.86 4.55
N GLY A 543 -23.99 -4.31 5.73
CA GLY A 543 -25.22 -3.60 6.06
C GLY A 543 -26.33 -4.49 6.66
N SER A 544 -27.14 -3.92 7.55
CA SER A 544 -28.22 -4.54 8.34
C SER A 544 -28.43 -6.07 8.18
N THR A 545 -29.50 -6.50 7.52
CA THR A 545 -29.87 -7.93 7.42
C THR A 545 -28.96 -8.72 6.48
N GLN A 546 -28.42 -8.08 5.43
CA GLN A 546 -27.63 -8.76 4.41
C GLN A 546 -26.22 -9.08 4.89
N GLY A 547 -25.55 -8.12 5.51
CA GLY A 547 -24.25 -8.29 6.12
C GLY A 547 -24.25 -9.34 7.22
N VAL A 548 -25.30 -9.42 8.05
CA VAL A 548 -25.44 -10.50 9.04
C VAL A 548 -25.54 -11.87 8.36
N LYS A 549 -26.28 -11.99 7.24
CA LYS A 549 -26.34 -13.25 6.48
C LYS A 549 -24.98 -13.60 5.86
N GLN A 550 -24.27 -12.61 5.33
CA GLN A 550 -22.93 -12.77 4.75
C GLN A 550 -21.92 -13.23 5.80
N ALA A 551 -21.89 -12.58 6.96
CA ALA A 551 -21.06 -12.96 8.10
C ALA A 551 -21.35 -14.38 8.58
N ARG A 552 -22.63 -14.72 8.77
CA ARG A 552 -23.04 -16.09 9.15
C ARG A 552 -22.61 -17.13 8.11
N LYS A 553 -22.76 -16.83 6.82
CA LYS A 553 -22.34 -17.73 5.73
C LYS A 553 -20.83 -17.97 5.75
N TRP A 554 -20.04 -16.93 5.92
CA TRP A 554 -18.58 -17.02 6.01
C TRP A 554 -18.13 -17.85 7.21
N LEU A 555 -18.71 -17.57 8.38
CA LEU A 555 -18.40 -18.28 9.62
C LEU A 555 -18.88 -19.73 9.61
N ASP A 556 -20.01 -20.06 9.00
CA ASP A 556 -20.56 -21.43 9.01
C ASP A 556 -19.57 -22.45 8.42
N LYS A 557 -18.92 -22.08 7.31
CA LYS A 557 -17.92 -22.92 6.63
C LYS A 557 -16.66 -23.16 7.48
N SER A 558 -16.29 -22.20 8.32
CA SER A 558 -15.01 -22.15 9.03
C SER A 558 -15.12 -22.22 10.56
N TYR A 559 -16.34 -22.32 11.13
CA TYR A 559 -16.60 -22.29 12.58
C TYR A 559 -15.75 -23.29 13.38
N GLY A 560 -15.51 -24.47 12.80
CA GLY A 560 -14.65 -25.50 13.38
C GLY A 560 -13.22 -25.00 13.63
N LEU A 561 -12.63 -24.27 12.68
CA LEU A 561 -11.29 -23.70 12.81
C LEU A 561 -11.23 -22.62 13.88
N TRP A 562 -12.16 -21.66 13.86
CA TRP A 562 -12.22 -20.60 14.89
C TRP A 562 -12.30 -21.19 16.31
N LYS A 563 -13.12 -22.22 16.49
CA LYS A 563 -13.24 -22.94 17.77
C LYS A 563 -11.97 -23.72 18.13
N GLN A 564 -11.31 -24.32 17.15
CA GLN A 564 -10.05 -25.05 17.35
C GLN A 564 -8.94 -24.11 17.83
N TRP A 565 -8.71 -23.00 17.13
CA TRP A 565 -7.73 -21.98 17.51
C TRP A 565 -8.03 -21.37 18.88
N THR A 566 -9.32 -21.14 19.18
CA THR A 566 -9.70 -20.66 20.51
C THR A 566 -9.41 -21.70 21.60
N SER A 567 -9.60 -22.99 21.30
CA SER A 567 -9.30 -24.06 22.26
C SER A 567 -7.80 -24.10 22.58
N TYR A 568 -6.94 -23.89 21.57
CA TYR A 568 -5.51 -23.71 21.78
C TYR A 568 -5.21 -22.50 22.68
N LEU A 569 -5.82 -21.34 22.40
CA LEU A 569 -5.66 -20.15 23.24
C LEU A 569 -6.12 -20.37 24.69
N VAL A 570 -7.20 -21.12 24.93
CA VAL A 570 -7.66 -21.44 26.29
C VAL A 570 -6.56 -22.16 27.09
N GLU A 571 -5.79 -23.04 26.44
CA GLU A 571 -4.71 -23.78 27.09
C GLU A 571 -3.43 -22.96 27.26
N TYR A 572 -3.07 -22.14 26.26
CA TYR A 572 -1.71 -21.55 26.18
C TYR A 572 -1.62 -20.02 26.27
N SER A 573 -2.74 -19.28 26.27
CA SER A 573 -2.67 -17.80 26.23
C SER A 573 -2.41 -17.13 27.57
N LEU A 574 -2.91 -17.67 28.69
CA LEU A 574 -2.79 -16.99 29.99
C LEU A 574 -1.35 -16.95 30.49
N GLU A 575 -0.59 -18.02 30.28
CA GLU A 575 0.83 -18.13 30.60
C GLU A 575 1.56 -18.68 29.37
N PRO A 576 1.83 -17.84 28.34
CA PRO A 576 2.44 -18.29 27.11
C PRO A 576 3.78 -18.98 27.37
N GLU A 577 3.95 -20.17 26.78
CA GLU A 577 5.24 -20.86 26.80
C GLU A 577 6.29 -20.09 25.99
N ASN A 578 7.52 -20.57 26.01
CA ASN A 578 8.60 -19.99 25.23
C ASN A 578 8.33 -20.16 23.72
N GLN A 579 7.85 -19.10 23.08
CA GLN A 579 7.53 -19.01 21.65
C GLN A 579 7.97 -17.65 21.10
N LEU A 580 7.90 -17.50 19.77
CA LEU A 580 8.01 -16.20 19.11
C LEU A 580 6.66 -15.46 19.15
N SER A 581 6.72 -14.14 19.04
CA SER A 581 5.59 -13.29 18.63
C SER A 581 6.05 -12.51 17.39
N THR A 582 5.18 -11.66 16.83
CA THR A 582 5.51 -10.77 15.71
C THR A 582 6.76 -9.89 15.91
N ASP A 583 7.17 -9.73 17.18
CA ASP A 583 8.42 -9.07 17.57
C ASP A 583 9.61 -10.06 17.57
N ASP A 584 9.67 -10.90 16.53
CA ASP A 584 10.57 -12.04 16.38
C ASP A 584 12.06 -11.67 16.42
N PHE A 585 12.40 -10.52 15.86
CA PHE A 585 13.72 -9.90 15.89
C PHE A 585 14.20 -9.59 17.32
N ALA A 586 13.28 -9.50 18.28
CA ALA A 586 13.58 -9.31 19.69
C ALA A 586 13.69 -10.64 20.47
N GLY A 587 13.50 -11.78 19.79
CA GLY A 587 13.74 -13.14 20.27
C GLY A 587 12.57 -13.79 21.00
N TRP A 588 12.73 -15.09 21.28
CA TRP A 588 11.77 -15.93 21.99
C TRP A 588 11.57 -15.45 23.43
N LEU A 589 10.33 -15.46 23.89
CA LEU A 589 9.99 -14.99 25.24
C LEU A 589 8.83 -15.78 25.84
N ALA A 590 9.07 -16.42 26.97
CA ALA A 590 8.01 -17.02 27.79
C ALA A 590 7.31 -15.96 28.65
N LEU A 591 6.06 -16.23 29.04
CA LEU A 591 5.26 -15.38 29.93
C LEU A 591 5.13 -13.93 29.41
N HIS A 592 5.15 -13.78 28.08
CA HIS A 592 5.11 -12.49 27.41
C HIS A 592 3.75 -11.81 27.64
N THR A 593 3.79 -10.66 28.30
CA THR A 593 2.59 -9.96 28.80
C THR A 593 1.64 -9.53 27.67
N ASN A 594 2.16 -8.93 26.61
CA ASN A 594 1.32 -8.42 25.52
C ASN A 594 0.75 -9.56 24.65
N LEU A 595 1.55 -10.60 24.40
CA LEU A 595 1.11 -11.83 23.72
C LEU A 595 -0.02 -12.53 24.49
N ALA A 596 0.11 -12.64 25.82
CA ALA A 596 -0.94 -13.19 26.66
C ALA A 596 -2.24 -12.38 26.54
N LEU A 597 -2.14 -11.05 26.59
CA LEU A 597 -3.30 -10.17 26.42
C LEU A 597 -3.97 -10.35 25.05
N LYS A 598 -3.17 -10.43 23.98
CA LYS A 598 -3.65 -10.67 22.61
C LYS A 598 -4.46 -11.98 22.52
N GLY A 599 -3.92 -13.08 23.05
CA GLY A 599 -4.65 -14.35 23.10
C GLY A 599 -5.94 -14.28 23.92
N ILE A 600 -5.94 -13.55 25.05
CA ILE A 600 -7.14 -13.33 25.87
C ILE A 600 -8.22 -12.53 25.13
N VAL A 601 -7.82 -11.49 24.38
CA VAL A 601 -8.72 -10.73 23.50
C VAL A 601 -9.25 -11.63 22.37
N GLY A 602 -8.42 -12.52 21.81
CA GLY A 602 -8.86 -13.54 20.84
C GLY A 602 -9.94 -14.47 21.40
N ILE A 603 -9.81 -14.96 22.64
CA ILE A 603 -10.85 -15.76 23.31
C ILE A 603 -12.15 -14.95 23.47
N ARG A 604 -12.05 -13.67 23.85
CA ARG A 604 -13.21 -12.78 23.91
C ARG A 604 -13.84 -12.60 22.53
N ALA A 605 -13.04 -12.48 21.46
CA ALA A 605 -13.53 -12.38 20.10
C ALA A 605 -14.32 -13.62 19.65
N MET A 606 -13.84 -14.82 19.97
CA MET A 606 -14.58 -16.06 19.71
C MET A 606 -15.96 -16.07 20.37
N SER A 607 -16.10 -15.49 21.56
CA SER A 607 -17.41 -15.42 22.23
C SER A 607 -18.43 -14.61 21.44
N GLU A 608 -18.01 -13.52 20.78
CA GLU A 608 -18.89 -12.70 19.94
C GLU A 608 -19.14 -13.36 18.57
N LEU A 609 -18.13 -14.00 17.97
CA LEU A 609 -18.33 -14.84 16.77
C LEU A 609 -19.37 -15.95 17.03
N ALA A 610 -19.32 -16.59 18.19
CA ALA A 610 -20.31 -17.58 18.61
C ALA A 610 -21.72 -16.98 18.78
N THR A 611 -21.83 -15.74 19.29
CA THR A 611 -23.10 -15.00 19.37
C THR A 611 -23.68 -14.77 17.97
N VAL A 612 -22.87 -14.32 17.01
CA VAL A 612 -23.27 -14.15 15.60
C VAL A 612 -23.79 -15.46 15.01
N MET A 613 -23.23 -16.60 15.41
CA MET A 613 -23.65 -17.94 14.95
C MET A 613 -24.78 -18.59 15.77
N ASP A 614 -25.35 -17.89 16.76
CA ASP A 614 -26.35 -18.43 17.72
C ASP A 614 -25.86 -19.68 18.48
N LYS A 615 -24.55 -19.79 18.72
CA LYS A 615 -23.89 -20.86 19.49
C LYS A 615 -23.74 -20.45 20.96
N LYS A 616 -24.87 -20.38 21.66
CA LYS A 616 -24.98 -19.80 23.01
C LYS A 616 -24.05 -20.42 24.06
N ASP A 617 -23.88 -21.73 24.03
CA ASP A 617 -23.03 -22.43 24.99
C ASP A 617 -21.55 -22.07 24.78
N ASP A 618 -21.10 -22.03 23.52
CA ASP A 618 -19.73 -21.61 23.16
C ASP A 618 -19.51 -20.14 23.52
N ALA A 619 -20.47 -19.26 23.20
CA ALA A 619 -20.40 -17.83 23.54
C ALA A 619 -20.23 -17.62 25.05
N LYS A 620 -21.07 -18.26 25.87
CA LYS A 620 -20.99 -18.17 27.33
C LYS A 620 -19.69 -18.78 27.87
N HIS A 621 -19.26 -19.91 27.32
CA HIS A 621 -18.05 -20.60 27.77
C HIS A 621 -16.79 -19.76 27.55
N PHE A 622 -16.55 -19.30 26.33
CA PHE A 622 -15.36 -18.51 26.01
C PHE A 622 -15.37 -17.14 26.69
N ARG A 623 -16.53 -16.49 26.82
CA ARG A 623 -16.66 -15.23 27.58
C ARG A 623 -16.28 -15.39 29.04
N ASN A 624 -16.74 -16.45 29.71
CA ASN A 624 -16.38 -16.70 31.11
C ASN A 624 -14.87 -16.95 31.27
N ILE A 625 -14.23 -17.62 30.31
CA ILE A 625 -12.78 -17.84 30.32
C ILE A 625 -12.05 -16.52 30.14
N SER A 626 -12.38 -15.73 29.11
CA SER A 626 -11.74 -14.45 28.87
C SER A 626 -11.88 -13.51 30.07
N ASP A 627 -13.07 -13.41 30.67
CA ASP A 627 -13.36 -12.57 31.84
C ASP A 627 -12.59 -13.03 33.11
N THR A 628 -12.22 -14.31 33.17
CA THR A 628 -11.39 -14.85 34.25
C THR A 628 -9.91 -14.59 33.97
N TYR A 629 -9.49 -14.80 32.72
CA TYR A 629 -8.09 -14.66 32.30
C TYR A 629 -7.64 -13.21 32.36
N VAL A 630 -8.45 -12.24 31.92
CA VAL A 630 -8.07 -10.82 31.96
C VAL A 630 -7.76 -10.32 33.38
N LYS A 631 -8.52 -10.78 34.38
CA LYS A 631 -8.28 -10.45 35.81
C LYS A 631 -6.99 -11.07 36.30
N ARG A 632 -6.74 -12.32 35.94
CA ARG A 632 -5.52 -13.03 36.33
C ARG A 632 -4.29 -12.45 35.62
N TRP A 633 -4.43 -12.10 34.35
CA TRP A 633 -3.45 -11.38 33.56
C TRP A 633 -3.08 -10.07 34.24
N GLU A 634 -4.06 -9.26 34.69
CA GLU A 634 -3.79 -8.00 35.38
C GLU A 634 -2.92 -8.21 36.64
N GLU A 635 -3.21 -9.22 37.46
CA GLU A 635 -2.40 -9.55 38.65
C GLU A 635 -0.95 -9.94 38.32
N LEU A 636 -0.73 -10.58 37.16
CA LEU A 636 0.56 -11.09 36.72
C LEU A 636 1.36 -10.08 35.91
N ALA A 637 0.70 -9.27 35.10
CA ALA A 637 1.28 -8.39 34.10
C ALA A 637 1.80 -7.08 34.69
N ILE A 638 1.09 -6.53 35.68
CA ILE A 638 1.32 -5.17 36.14
C ILE A 638 2.52 -5.10 37.09
N SER A 639 3.30 -4.01 36.98
CA SER A 639 4.43 -3.74 37.85
C SER A 639 3.99 -3.64 39.31
N ARG A 640 4.90 -3.94 40.25
CA ARG A 640 4.56 -3.92 41.69
C ARG A 640 4.12 -2.55 42.20
N ASP A 641 4.60 -1.49 41.58
CA ASP A 641 4.24 -0.10 41.89
C ASP A 641 2.97 0.37 41.15
N GLY A 642 2.39 -0.45 40.27
CA GLY A 642 1.16 -0.15 39.55
C GLY A 642 1.31 0.91 38.46
N THR A 643 2.52 1.12 37.94
CA THR A 643 2.82 2.21 36.99
C THR A 643 2.84 1.80 35.52
N HIS A 644 3.05 0.51 35.22
CA HIS A 644 3.11 -0.01 33.85
C HIS A 644 2.91 -1.52 33.80
N ALA A 645 2.70 -2.08 32.61
CA ALA A 645 2.80 -3.53 32.41
C ALA A 645 4.26 -3.94 32.15
N LYS A 646 4.67 -5.05 32.77
CA LYS A 646 5.97 -5.68 32.56
C LYS A 646 6.03 -6.32 31.18
N LEU A 647 7.24 -6.48 30.62
CA LEU A 647 7.43 -7.23 29.38
C LEU A 647 7.09 -8.73 29.57
N ALA A 648 7.59 -9.33 30.65
CA ALA A 648 7.25 -10.70 31.03
C ALA A 648 6.84 -10.76 32.50
N TYR A 649 5.99 -11.71 32.88
CA TYR A 649 5.43 -11.78 34.23
C TYR A 649 6.48 -11.93 35.33
N ASP A 650 7.57 -12.64 35.05
CA ASP A 650 8.68 -12.88 35.98
C ASP A 650 9.80 -11.84 35.88
N TRP A 651 9.74 -10.93 34.91
CA TRP A 651 10.73 -9.87 34.72
C TRP A 651 10.28 -8.55 35.38
N TYR A 652 10.42 -8.49 36.71
CA TYR A 652 9.85 -7.43 37.55
C TYR A 652 10.27 -5.97 37.26
N GLY A 653 11.42 -5.74 36.62
CA GLY A 653 11.93 -4.40 36.29
C GLY A 653 11.77 -4.02 34.81
N SER A 654 11.11 -4.87 34.03
CA SER A 654 10.86 -4.65 32.61
C SER A 654 9.56 -3.88 32.39
N TRP A 655 9.39 -3.36 31.18
CA TRP A 655 8.15 -2.74 30.72
C TRP A 655 7.96 -3.05 29.23
N THR A 656 6.71 -2.99 28.76
CA THR A 656 6.35 -3.15 27.34
C THR A 656 5.27 -2.17 26.93
N THR A 657 5.25 -1.81 25.64
CA THR A 657 4.05 -1.27 25.02
C THR A 657 2.94 -2.33 25.00
N LEU A 658 1.70 -1.91 25.24
CA LEU A 658 0.51 -2.77 25.16
C LEU A 658 -0.35 -2.39 23.96
N TYR A 659 0.16 -2.67 22.76
CA TYR A 659 -0.57 -2.40 21.52
C TYR A 659 -1.84 -3.26 21.40
N SER A 660 -1.93 -4.43 22.06
CA SER A 660 -3.13 -5.27 22.05
C SER A 660 -4.37 -4.62 22.69
N LEU A 661 -4.21 -3.53 23.45
CA LEU A 661 -5.33 -2.70 23.92
C LEU A 661 -6.12 -2.07 22.77
N TYR A 662 -5.49 -1.88 21.62
CA TYR A 662 -6.15 -1.43 20.39
C TYR A 662 -7.25 -2.39 19.95
N ALA A 663 -6.98 -3.70 19.98
CA ALA A 663 -7.95 -4.71 19.56
C ALA A 663 -9.18 -4.76 20.48
N ASP A 664 -9.00 -4.63 21.80
CA ASP A 664 -10.13 -4.54 22.74
C ASP A 664 -11.06 -3.35 22.42
N ALA A 665 -10.48 -2.18 22.18
CA ALA A 665 -11.22 -0.97 21.86
C ALA A 665 -11.91 -1.06 20.48
N LEU A 666 -11.17 -1.54 19.46
CA LEU A 666 -11.67 -1.73 18.10
C LEU A 666 -12.86 -2.71 18.03
N LEU A 667 -12.80 -3.78 18.83
CA LEU A 667 -13.83 -4.83 18.87
C LEU A 667 -15.00 -4.49 19.80
N CYS A 668 -15.03 -3.28 20.36
CA CYS A 668 -16.13 -2.77 21.19
C CYS A 668 -16.32 -3.54 22.50
N PHE A 669 -15.25 -4.03 23.12
CA PHE A 669 -15.32 -4.78 24.39
C PHE A 669 -15.41 -3.90 25.64
N HIS A 670 -15.61 -2.60 25.44
CA HIS A 670 -15.60 -1.59 26.47
C HIS A 670 -16.96 -0.86 26.50
N PRO A 671 -18.05 -1.37 27.08
CA PRO A 671 -19.41 -0.82 26.91
C PRO A 671 -19.76 0.37 27.83
N SER A 672 -18.93 0.73 28.82
CA SER A 672 -19.06 2.00 29.55
C SER A 672 -18.90 3.22 28.64
N THR A 673 -18.41 2.98 27.43
CA THR A 673 -18.21 3.94 26.34
C THR A 673 -19.43 4.19 25.47
N THR A 674 -20.28 3.19 25.28
CA THR A 674 -21.42 3.24 24.36
C THR A 674 -22.70 3.73 25.04
N ASN A 675 -22.77 3.65 26.37
CA ASN A 675 -23.95 4.03 27.17
C ASN A 675 -23.91 5.48 27.72
N GLY A 676 -22.91 6.28 27.33
CA GLY A 676 -22.75 7.67 27.78
C GLY A 676 -23.72 8.69 27.14
N SER A 677 -24.54 8.29 26.16
CA SER A 677 -25.59 9.14 25.61
C SER A 677 -26.98 8.59 25.93
N ASN A 678 -27.67 9.29 26.83
CA ASN A 678 -29.10 9.16 27.14
C ASN A 678 -29.63 7.76 27.51
N SER A 679 -29.89 7.62 28.81
CA SER A 679 -31.14 7.02 29.26
C SER A 679 -32.35 7.80 28.73
N GLN A 680 -32.63 7.71 27.43
CA GLN A 680 -34.01 7.83 26.98
C GLN A 680 -34.63 6.46 27.17
N SER A 681 -35.61 6.43 28.07
CA SER A 681 -36.54 5.33 28.29
C SER A 681 -36.82 4.57 27.01
N VAL A 682 -36.54 3.28 27.04
CA VAL A 682 -37.03 2.29 26.08
C VAL A 682 -38.54 2.20 26.26
N ASP A 683 -39.27 3.19 25.77
CA ASP A 683 -40.71 3.17 25.58
C ASP A 683 -40.99 4.09 24.38
N ASP A 684 -41.82 3.61 23.44
CA ASP A 684 -42.30 4.30 22.24
C ASP A 684 -41.48 4.29 20.93
N TYR A 685 -40.79 3.20 20.55
CA TYR A 685 -40.60 2.90 19.10
C TYR A 685 -40.54 1.40 18.79
N ALA A 686 -41.70 0.80 18.52
CA ALA A 686 -41.89 -0.25 17.49
C ALA A 686 -43.35 -0.75 17.46
N GLN A 687 -44.16 -0.19 16.58
CA GLN A 687 -45.27 -0.90 15.96
C GLN A 687 -44.99 -1.05 14.46
N VAL A 688 -44.06 -1.96 14.12
CA VAL A 688 -44.03 -2.61 12.81
C VAL A 688 -43.66 -4.07 13.05
N SER A 689 -44.54 -4.96 12.61
CA SER A 689 -44.46 -6.40 12.73
C SER A 689 -43.36 -7.00 11.85
N GLY A 690 -42.24 -7.36 12.45
CA GLY A 690 -41.16 -8.19 11.91
C GLY A 690 -40.28 -8.59 13.11
N GLY A 691 -40.08 -9.88 13.34
CA GLY A 691 -39.54 -10.40 14.60
C GLY A 691 -38.21 -9.75 15.01
N LYS A 692 -38.23 -9.01 16.13
CA LYS A 692 -37.02 -8.52 16.81
C LYS A 692 -36.30 -9.72 17.42
N GLN A 693 -35.04 -9.92 17.04
CA GLN A 693 -34.14 -10.81 17.74
C GLN A 693 -33.67 -10.07 19.00
N GLU A 694 -34.20 -10.44 20.17
CA GLU A 694 -33.70 -9.90 21.45
C GLU A 694 -32.24 -10.37 21.66
N PRO A 695 -31.36 -9.55 22.25
CA PRO A 695 -30.04 -10.02 22.71
C PRO A 695 -30.24 -11.13 23.74
N ILE A 696 -29.71 -12.32 23.46
CA ILE A 696 -29.97 -13.52 24.28
C ILE A 696 -29.03 -13.62 25.50
N LEU A 697 -27.96 -12.82 25.54
CA LEU A 697 -27.13 -12.57 26.72
C LEU A 697 -27.36 -11.12 27.14
N GLU A 698 -27.43 -10.85 28.45
CA GLU A 698 -27.49 -9.46 28.94
C GLU A 698 -26.29 -8.69 28.37
N PRO A 699 -26.52 -7.48 27.81
CA PRO A 699 -25.43 -6.66 27.29
C PRO A 699 -24.40 -6.44 28.41
N PRO A 700 -23.09 -6.55 28.11
CA PRO A 700 -22.05 -6.32 29.10
C PRO A 700 -22.27 -4.98 29.81
N THR A 701 -22.31 -5.01 31.14
CA THR A 701 -22.48 -3.83 32.00
C THR A 701 -21.14 -3.29 32.51
N LYS A 702 -20.05 -3.96 32.16
CA LYS A 702 -18.68 -3.66 32.58
C LYS A 702 -17.73 -3.84 31.41
N ASP A 703 -16.67 -3.06 31.44
CA ASP A 703 -15.59 -3.11 30.48
C ASP A 703 -14.79 -4.40 30.64
N PHE A 704 -14.35 -4.97 29.52
CA PHE A 704 -13.58 -6.21 29.51
C PHE A 704 -12.19 -5.98 30.11
N ILE A 705 -11.43 -5.05 29.54
CA ILE A 705 -10.21 -4.50 30.15
C ILE A 705 -10.57 -3.20 30.87
N HIS A 706 -10.14 -3.05 32.13
CA HIS A 706 -10.50 -1.89 32.94
C HIS A 706 -9.79 -0.59 32.49
N ASN A 707 -10.49 0.55 32.58
CA ASN A 707 -9.98 1.91 32.29
C ASN A 707 -8.60 2.21 32.85
N HIS A 708 -8.33 1.79 34.09
CA HIS A 708 -7.06 2.14 34.74
C HIS A 708 -5.85 1.51 34.03
N ILE A 709 -6.02 0.43 33.29
CA ILE A 709 -4.94 -0.19 32.50
C ILE A 709 -4.57 0.69 31.31
N TYR A 710 -5.56 1.20 30.57
CA TYR A 710 -5.33 2.15 29.49
C TYR A 710 -4.68 3.44 30.00
N LYS A 711 -5.22 3.99 31.09
CA LYS A 711 -4.70 5.24 31.68
C LYS A 711 -3.26 5.06 32.17
N MET A 712 -3.00 3.99 32.93
CA MET A 712 -1.67 3.63 33.41
C MET A 712 -0.65 3.55 32.26
N GLN A 713 -0.98 2.84 31.18
CA GLN A 713 -0.04 2.72 30.06
C GLN A 713 0.13 4.01 29.26
N SER A 714 -0.97 4.75 29.03
CA SER A 714 -0.89 6.07 28.38
C SER A 714 0.05 7.02 29.14
N ASP A 715 0.00 7.01 30.46
CA ASP A 715 0.86 7.84 31.31
C ASP A 715 2.31 7.33 31.32
N TRP A 716 2.51 6.00 31.28
CA TRP A 716 3.84 5.40 31.17
C TRP A 716 4.54 5.77 29.87
N TYR A 717 3.84 5.72 28.73
CA TYR A 717 4.43 6.04 27.41
C TYR A 717 5.04 7.43 27.38
N ALA A 718 4.38 8.43 27.98
CA ALA A 718 4.92 9.79 28.10
C ALA A 718 6.21 9.86 28.94
N THR A 719 6.42 8.90 29.84
CA THR A 719 7.61 8.84 30.72
C THR A 719 8.82 8.24 30.00
N VAL A 720 8.61 7.30 29.08
CA VAL A 720 9.69 6.55 28.39
C VAL A 720 9.93 7.01 26.94
N MET A 721 9.17 8.00 26.47
CA MET A 721 9.27 8.59 25.14
C MET A 721 10.69 9.06 24.82
N GLN A 722 11.16 8.77 23.61
CA GLN A 722 12.48 9.17 23.12
C GLN A 722 12.38 10.21 22.00
N LYS A 723 13.53 10.54 21.37
CA LYS A 723 13.63 11.59 20.35
C LYS A 723 12.72 11.34 19.14
N TYR A 724 12.61 10.08 18.70
CA TYR A 724 11.94 9.68 17.47
C TYR A 724 10.75 8.75 17.67
N GLY A 725 10.40 8.43 18.92
CA GLY A 725 9.18 7.68 19.22
C GLY A 725 9.25 7.00 20.58
N LEU A 726 8.24 6.17 20.82
CA LEU A 726 8.07 5.30 21.96
C LEU A 726 8.81 3.98 21.69
N PRO A 727 9.85 3.61 22.46
CA PRO A 727 10.49 2.31 22.27
C PRO A 727 9.50 1.16 22.51
N LEU A 728 9.71 0.04 21.82
CA LEU A 728 8.80 -1.10 21.86
C LEU A 728 8.63 -1.68 23.27
N ASP A 729 9.75 -1.86 23.95
CA ASP A 729 9.82 -2.38 25.31
C ASP A 729 11.21 -2.11 25.94
N SER A 730 11.40 -2.57 27.17
CA SER A 730 12.64 -2.36 27.94
C SER A 730 13.91 -3.07 27.45
N ARG A 731 13.86 -3.95 26.44
CA ARG A 731 15.03 -4.68 25.92
C ARG A 731 15.96 -3.75 25.15
N HIS A 732 15.39 -2.80 24.40
CA HIS A 732 16.11 -1.96 23.45
C HIS A 732 15.49 -0.57 23.33
N LEU A 733 16.17 0.33 22.62
CA LEU A 733 15.68 1.69 22.33
C LEU A 733 15.18 1.85 20.89
N TYR A 734 14.95 0.76 20.17
CA TYR A 734 14.24 0.79 18.90
C TYR A 734 12.72 0.73 19.12
N THR A 735 11.96 1.10 18.10
CA THR A 735 10.51 1.00 18.06
C THR A 735 10.03 0.26 16.83
N LYS A 736 8.73 -0.05 16.85
CA LYS A 736 7.93 -0.47 15.72
C LYS A 736 6.81 0.56 15.51
N SER A 737 6.87 1.32 14.42
CA SER A 737 5.94 2.43 14.18
C SER A 737 4.49 1.95 14.07
N ASP A 738 4.26 0.77 13.53
CA ASP A 738 2.97 0.08 13.53
C ASP A 738 2.41 -0.11 14.95
N TRP A 739 3.19 -0.68 15.87
CA TRP A 739 2.80 -0.87 17.27
C TRP A 739 2.68 0.42 18.06
N GLU A 740 3.56 1.38 17.79
CA GLU A 740 3.48 2.71 18.38
C GLU A 740 2.16 3.41 17.99
N PHE A 741 1.69 3.27 16.75
CA PHE A 741 0.39 3.81 16.32
C PHE A 741 -0.79 3.05 16.92
N GLN A 742 -0.74 1.72 17.05
CA GLN A 742 -1.79 0.99 17.77
C GLN A 742 -1.87 1.41 19.25
N ALA A 743 -0.73 1.55 19.92
CA ALA A 743 -0.67 2.03 21.29
C ALA A 743 -1.17 3.48 21.42
N ALA A 744 -0.80 4.37 20.49
CA ALA A 744 -1.24 5.76 20.46
C ALA A 744 -2.75 5.91 20.20
N ALA A 745 -3.35 4.98 19.46
CA ALA A 745 -4.78 4.99 19.14
C ALA A 745 -5.66 4.89 20.39
N VAL A 746 -5.14 4.26 21.44
CA VAL A 746 -5.84 4.06 22.71
C VAL A 746 -5.15 4.74 23.89
N ALA A 747 -4.27 5.72 23.60
CA ALA A 747 -3.67 6.60 24.60
C ALA A 747 -4.42 7.94 24.68
N SER A 748 -4.15 8.70 25.75
CA SER A 748 -4.64 10.08 25.89
C SER A 748 -4.26 10.93 24.69
N ARG A 749 -5.04 11.98 24.41
CA ARG A 749 -4.76 12.89 23.31
C ARG A 749 -3.37 13.51 23.41
N LYS A 750 -2.92 13.81 24.63
CA LYS A 750 -1.58 14.34 24.91
C LYS A 750 -0.49 13.35 24.48
N THR A 751 -0.55 12.11 24.96
CA THR A 751 0.43 11.05 24.63
C THR A 751 0.42 10.73 23.12
N ARG A 752 -0.77 10.62 22.52
CA ARG A 752 -0.93 10.40 21.08
C ARG A 752 -0.28 11.51 20.25
N THR A 753 -0.51 12.77 20.62
CA THR A 753 0.08 13.92 19.93
C THR A 753 1.61 13.90 20.03
N GLU A 754 2.14 13.56 21.21
CA GLU A 754 3.60 13.45 21.38
C GLU A 754 4.20 12.37 20.47
N ILE A 755 3.60 11.18 20.42
CA ILE A 755 4.00 10.09 19.51
C ILE A 755 4.00 10.57 18.05
N LEU A 756 2.89 11.17 17.58
CA LEU A 756 2.79 11.72 16.23
C LEU A 756 3.92 12.71 15.93
N ASP A 757 4.18 13.63 16.85
CA ASP A 757 5.24 14.64 16.70
C ASP A 757 6.63 14.00 16.62
N ARG A 758 6.89 12.93 17.38
CA ARG A 758 8.18 12.20 17.33
C ARG A 758 8.38 11.45 16.02
N VAL A 759 7.37 10.76 15.52
CA VAL A 759 7.41 10.06 14.22
C VAL A 759 7.56 11.06 13.08
N SER A 760 6.84 12.18 13.14
CA SER A 760 6.96 13.29 12.17
C SER A 760 8.36 13.88 12.16
N LYS A 761 8.99 13.98 13.33
CA LYS A 761 10.39 14.40 13.46
C LYS A 761 11.33 13.37 12.85
N TRP A 762 11.10 12.08 13.09
CA TRP A 762 11.88 11.00 12.48
C TRP A 762 11.82 11.07 10.96
N LEU A 763 10.64 11.19 10.36
CA LEU A 763 10.48 11.30 8.90
C LEU A 763 11.23 12.49 8.28
N ASN A 764 11.37 13.59 9.01
CA ASN A 764 12.11 14.77 8.54
C ASN A 764 13.63 14.67 8.73
N GLU A 765 14.11 13.94 9.75
CA GLU A 765 15.51 13.96 10.16
C GLU A 765 16.27 12.65 9.91
N THR A 766 15.57 11.51 9.79
CA THR A 766 16.18 10.17 9.73
C THR A 766 17.22 10.06 8.61
N VAL A 767 18.28 9.29 8.87
CA VAL A 767 19.33 8.97 7.90
C VAL A 767 19.03 7.73 7.05
N THR A 768 17.89 7.07 7.30
CA THR A 768 17.47 5.91 6.49
C THR A 768 17.28 6.29 5.02
N ASP A 769 17.65 5.38 4.13
CA ASP A 769 17.66 5.56 2.67
C ASP A 769 16.79 4.50 1.96
N ARG A 770 15.76 4.00 2.66
CA ARG A 770 14.80 3.01 2.18
C ARG A 770 13.36 3.49 2.44
N PRO A 771 12.34 2.89 1.80
CA PRO A 771 10.94 3.21 2.06
C PRO A 771 10.59 3.12 3.56
N PHE A 772 9.54 3.83 3.97
CA PHE A 772 9.19 4.06 5.38
C PHE A 772 9.21 2.73 6.17
N THR A 773 10.17 2.62 7.08
CA THR A 773 10.34 1.46 7.95
C THR A 773 9.40 1.50 9.15
N ASP A 774 8.92 0.33 9.53
CA ASP A 774 8.33 0.08 10.84
C ASP A 774 9.39 0.04 11.94
N LEU A 775 10.56 -0.54 11.70
CA LEU A 775 11.60 -0.74 12.71
C LEU A 775 12.74 0.29 12.60
N TYR A 776 12.92 1.12 13.63
CA TYR A 776 14.00 2.11 13.71
C TYR A 776 14.42 2.43 15.15
N ASP A 777 15.65 2.94 15.31
CA ASP A 777 16.14 3.45 16.60
C ASP A 777 15.41 4.73 17.01
N THR A 778 14.90 4.80 18.24
CA THR A 778 14.19 6.00 18.71
C THR A 778 15.12 7.13 19.18
N GLU A 779 16.42 6.87 19.21
CA GLU A 779 17.49 7.82 19.59
C GLU A 779 18.45 8.09 18.42
N GLY A 780 19.50 8.90 18.69
CA GLY A 780 20.58 9.14 17.73
C GLY A 780 20.09 9.78 16.43
N GLU A 781 20.38 9.11 15.31
CA GLU A 781 20.03 9.51 13.95
C GLU A 781 18.80 8.77 13.39
N GLY A 782 18.16 7.90 14.19
CA GLY A 782 16.96 7.19 13.77
C GLY A 782 17.21 6.17 12.66
N GLY A 783 18.37 5.52 12.70
CA GLY A 783 18.77 4.50 11.73
C GLY A 783 18.10 3.14 11.99
N PHE A 784 18.53 2.14 11.23
CA PHE A 784 18.11 0.76 11.44
C PHE A 784 18.86 0.14 12.62
N PRO A 785 18.16 -0.50 13.58
CA PRO A 785 18.82 -1.22 14.67
C PRO A 785 19.50 -2.52 14.20
N GLY A 786 19.15 -3.01 13.00
CA GLY A 786 19.47 -4.36 12.54
C GLY A 786 18.52 -5.37 13.18
N PRO A 787 17.64 -6.07 12.41
CA PRO A 787 17.50 -6.09 10.95
C PRO A 787 17.01 -4.78 10.32
N ASN A 788 17.10 -4.68 8.99
CA ASN A 788 16.68 -3.50 8.22
C ASN A 788 15.32 -3.77 7.59
N PHE A 789 14.24 -3.36 8.25
CA PHE A 789 12.91 -3.45 7.66
C PHE A 789 12.64 -2.23 6.77
N PHE A 790 11.93 -2.42 5.67
CA PHE A 790 11.55 -1.35 4.75
C PHE A 790 10.46 -1.84 3.81
N ALA A 791 9.63 -0.92 3.30
CA ALA A 791 8.55 -1.24 2.36
C ALA A 791 7.54 -2.31 2.86
N ARG A 792 7.53 -2.60 4.16
CA ARG A 792 6.63 -3.59 4.76
C ARG A 792 5.19 -3.09 4.75
N PRO A 793 4.19 -3.98 4.58
CA PRO A 793 2.79 -3.60 4.64
C PRO A 793 2.29 -3.27 6.04
N VAL A 794 3.02 -3.67 7.09
CA VAL A 794 2.66 -3.50 8.51
C VAL A 794 2.39 -2.03 8.88
N ILE A 795 2.98 -1.08 8.15
CA ILE A 795 2.69 0.35 8.33
C ILE A 795 1.24 0.74 7.99
N GLY A 796 0.42 -0.22 7.53
CA GLY A 796 -1.04 -0.08 7.51
C GLY A 796 -1.62 0.26 8.90
N SER A 797 -0.91 -0.05 10.00
CA SER A 797 -1.29 0.35 11.36
C SER A 797 -1.24 1.86 11.59
N HIS A 798 -0.60 2.64 10.72
CA HIS A 798 -0.73 4.11 10.77
C HIS A 798 -2.19 4.57 10.60
N PHE A 799 -3.08 3.72 10.07
CA PHE A 799 -4.54 3.97 9.99
C PHE A 799 -5.31 3.58 11.26
N ALA A 800 -4.62 3.19 12.35
CA ALA A 800 -5.27 2.75 13.59
C ALA A 800 -6.24 3.79 14.15
N PHE A 801 -5.91 5.08 14.10
CA PHE A 801 -6.78 6.16 14.62
C PHE A 801 -8.06 6.26 13.80
N LEU A 802 -7.92 6.34 12.47
CA LEU A 802 -9.04 6.46 11.54
C LEU A 802 -9.99 5.26 11.63
N THR A 803 -9.40 4.07 11.79
CA THR A 803 -10.17 2.83 11.94
C THR A 803 -10.92 2.83 13.27
N LEU A 804 -10.28 3.23 14.37
CA LEU A 804 -10.90 3.28 15.69
C LEU A 804 -12.01 4.34 15.75
N GLU A 805 -11.84 5.49 15.10
CA GLU A 805 -12.87 6.54 15.02
C GLU A 805 -14.17 6.10 14.35
N ARG A 806 -14.11 5.09 13.47
CA ARG A 806 -15.29 4.49 12.81
C ARG A 806 -15.83 3.26 13.55
N ALA A 807 -15.04 2.67 14.43
CA ALA A 807 -15.43 1.48 15.17
C ALA A 807 -16.62 1.74 16.10
N CYS A 808 -17.38 0.69 16.40
CA CYS A 808 -18.55 0.75 17.28
C CYS A 808 -19.60 1.77 16.82
N GLY A 809 -19.86 1.85 15.52
CA GLY A 809 -20.79 2.83 14.94
C GLY A 809 -20.31 4.29 15.08
N GLY A 810 -18.99 4.51 15.15
CA GLY A 810 -18.37 5.82 15.33
C GLY A 810 -18.30 6.32 16.77
N THR A 811 -18.47 5.44 17.77
CA THR A 811 -18.52 5.83 19.19
C THR A 811 -17.30 5.41 20.01
N ALA A 812 -16.40 4.58 19.46
CA ALA A 812 -15.27 4.03 20.23
C ALA A 812 -14.39 5.12 20.88
N MET A 813 -14.13 6.22 20.16
CA MET A 813 -13.34 7.34 20.69
C MET A 813 -14.02 8.10 21.83
N GLN A 814 -15.36 8.24 21.80
CA GLN A 814 -16.10 8.84 22.93
C GLN A 814 -15.91 7.99 24.18
N GLY A 815 -15.74 6.69 23.97
CA GLY A 815 -15.43 5.76 25.02
C GLY A 815 -14.15 5.92 25.76
N LEU A 816 -13.14 6.38 25.05
CA LEU A 816 -11.81 6.56 25.59
C LEU A 816 -11.63 7.95 26.18
N SER A 817 -12.71 8.74 26.35
CA SER A 817 -12.64 10.11 26.86
C SER A 817 -12.07 10.20 28.28
N PHE A 818 -12.20 9.14 29.08
CA PHE A 818 -11.63 9.06 30.43
C PHE A 818 -10.10 9.17 30.43
N LEU A 819 -9.41 8.95 29.31
CA LEU A 819 -7.96 9.08 29.19
C LEU A 819 -7.48 10.53 29.29
N ASP A 820 -8.37 11.48 28.99
CA ASP A 820 -8.11 12.91 29.00
C ASP A 820 -8.63 13.60 30.27
N GLU A 821 -9.19 12.84 31.22
CA GLU A 821 -9.59 13.34 32.54
C GLU A 821 -8.36 13.50 33.47
N GLU A 822 -8.31 14.60 34.23
CA GLU A 822 -7.19 14.96 35.13
C GLU A 822 -7.19 14.22 36.48
#